data_AF-Q8H0H2-F1
#
_entry.id   AF-Q8H0H2-F1
#
_cell.length_a   1.000
_cell.length_b   1.000
_cell.length_c   1.000
_cell.angle_alpha   90.00
_cell.angle_beta   90.00
_cell.angle_gamma   90.00
#
_symmetry.space_group_name_H-M   'P 1'
#
loop_
_entity.id
_entity.type
_entity.pdbx_description
1 polymer ?
#
loop_
_entity_poly.entity_id
_entity_poly.type
_entity_poly.pdbx_seq_one_letter_code
_entity_poly.pdbx_strand_id
1 'polypeptide(L)'
;MTLNDQDDGDQLIQAKCHFTQAVVDGQIYNLGDDAYVQASSDEDDYICKIVEFFQAVDGMQYFTAQWFYRAKDTVIKAHDQFIDNKRVFFSEIKDDNPLGCLVKKIKIVAIPSNVRPPLKESLRSNSDYYYDMMYLLPYSSFVSLPQDVSSPISESDSTISSDSDTVDVKEQKLEKNLLDLYSGCGAMSTGLCLGADIGGVKLVTKWAVDLNQYACDSLKWNHPETAVRNESADDFLLLLREWRQLCASCSLLRNNTPTHSFLKVRDEDDKDDNDNEDEDEGSGDDEQGEIFEVEQLLEICYGDPKEKNKPGLYFKVRWKGYGQEEDTWEPIEGLDGCQEKIKDFVAKGFKASILPLPGEVQVICGGPPCQGVSGFNRFRNSTNPLGDSKNKQLETFMDIVEFLNPRFVLMENVVDLVKFADGFLGRYALGRLVGMNYQARMGMMVAGAYGLPQFRRRASMWGALPSETLPQYPLPTHNVVVRGEMPKAFEFNVVAYDEALTVELKRELFLKDAISALPPVEHDEPTDEMPYIDEPKSAFQHFIRSRRNGTLGSVLYDHRPLRLNEDDYQRVCQIPKRKGANFRDLPGVRVRANNTVELDPDVERVKVASGKPLVPDYAITFVRGTSTKPFGRLWWDEIVPTVVTRAEPHNQVILHPEQDRVLTIRENARLQGFPDYYKLTGPIKERYMQVGNAVAVPVARVLGYSLALALEGLSEEKPLLSLPPNFPCLEELGSNEESID
;
A
#
# COMPACT_ATOMS: atom_id res chain seq x y z
N MET A 1 -5.15 14.23 21.71
CA MET A 1 -4.69 14.91 22.93
C MET A 1 -3.53 15.79 22.56
N THR A 2 -3.74 17.10 22.53
CA THR A 2 -2.68 18.09 22.67
C THR A 2 -2.14 17.95 24.09
N LEU A 3 -0.97 17.32 24.22
CA LEU A 3 -0.18 17.40 25.44
C LEU A 3 0.16 18.88 25.65
N ASN A 4 -0.21 19.40 26.81
CA ASN A 4 0.27 20.68 27.27
C ASN A 4 1.79 20.59 27.38
N ASP A 5 2.49 21.53 26.73
CA ASP A 5 3.90 21.85 26.96
C ASP A 5 4.06 22.42 28.39
N GLN A 6 3.89 21.58 29.41
CA GLN A 6 4.52 21.77 30.70
C GLN A 6 5.67 20.79 30.79
N ASP A 7 6.85 21.38 30.84
CA ASP A 7 8.17 20.83 31.11
C ASP A 7 8.19 20.18 32.51
N ASP A 8 7.45 19.08 32.69
CA ASP A 8 7.63 18.17 33.82
C ASP A 8 8.69 17.16 33.41
N GLY A 9 9.96 17.57 33.53
CA GLY A 9 11.07 16.63 33.38
C GLY A 9 10.90 15.47 34.35
N ASP A 10 11.00 14.24 33.84
CA ASP A 10 10.97 12.98 34.59
C ASP A 10 11.84 13.07 35.86
N GLN A 11 11.22 13.43 36.99
CA GLN A 11 11.86 13.31 38.29
C GLN A 11 11.88 11.83 38.65
N LEU A 12 13.01 11.18 38.34
CA LEU A 12 13.29 9.82 38.80
C LEU A 12 13.08 9.70 40.31
N ILE A 13 12.01 9.03 40.73
CA ILE A 13 11.68 8.83 42.13
C ILE A 13 12.60 7.72 42.68
N GLN A 14 13.47 8.08 43.62
CA GLN A 14 14.37 7.10 44.21
C GLN A 14 13.68 6.30 45.32
N ALA A 15 13.72 4.97 45.20
CA ALA A 15 13.21 4.05 46.21
C ALA A 15 14.17 3.94 47.42
N LYS A 16 13.60 4.04 48.62
CA LYS A 16 14.27 3.73 49.90
C LYS A 16 14.19 2.23 50.21
N CYS A 17 13.04 1.62 49.95
CA CYS A 17 12.83 0.18 50.10
C CYS A 17 11.64 -0.27 49.25
N HIS A 18 11.64 -1.53 48.81
CA HIS A 18 10.56 -2.15 48.06
C HIS A 18 9.69 -3.06 48.94
N PHE A 19 8.45 -3.26 48.50
CA PHE A 19 7.47 -4.14 49.13
C PHE A 19 6.89 -5.11 48.09
N THR A 20 6.29 -6.20 48.56
CA THR A 20 5.61 -7.18 47.69
C THR A 20 4.09 -7.03 47.69
N GLN A 21 3.57 -6.21 48.59
CA GLN A 21 2.13 -6.05 48.83
C GLN A 21 1.83 -4.68 49.43
N ALA A 22 0.65 -4.15 49.14
CA ALA A 22 0.11 -2.90 49.66
C ALA A 22 -1.36 -3.07 50.09
N VAL A 23 -1.82 -2.22 51.01
CA VAL A 23 -3.24 -2.15 51.40
C VAL A 23 -3.74 -0.74 51.12
N VAL A 24 -4.76 -0.63 50.25
CA VAL A 24 -5.40 0.63 49.86
C VAL A 24 -6.89 0.46 50.06
N ASP A 25 -7.52 1.35 50.83
CA ASP A 25 -8.96 1.33 51.15
C ASP A 25 -9.48 -0.04 51.64
N GLY A 26 -8.64 -0.77 52.38
CA GLY A 26 -8.97 -2.09 52.92
C GLY A 26 -8.83 -3.25 51.92
N GLN A 27 -8.47 -2.98 50.66
CA GLN A 27 -8.14 -4.00 49.67
C GLN A 27 -6.63 -4.25 49.62
N ILE A 28 -6.25 -5.53 49.61
CA ILE A 28 -4.86 -5.97 49.53
C ILE A 28 -4.46 -6.12 48.06
N TYR A 29 -3.37 -5.48 47.61
CA TYR A 29 -2.79 -5.58 46.27
C TYR A 29 -1.42 -6.23 46.32
N ASN A 30 -1.14 -7.17 45.42
CA ASN A 30 0.15 -7.86 45.28
C ASN A 30 0.86 -7.46 43.98
N LEU A 31 2.17 -7.69 43.92
CA LEU A 31 2.89 -7.64 42.65
C LEU A 31 2.26 -8.61 41.63
N GLY A 32 2.10 -8.14 40.39
CA GLY A 32 1.51 -8.89 39.28
C GLY A 32 -0.02 -8.79 39.18
N ASP A 33 -0.70 -8.26 40.21
CA ASP A 33 -2.14 -7.99 40.15
C ASP A 33 -2.45 -6.93 39.09
N ASP A 34 -3.61 -7.07 38.44
CA ASP A 34 -4.15 -6.06 37.52
C ASP A 34 -5.16 -5.18 38.26
N ALA A 35 -5.13 -3.87 38.00
CA ALA A 35 -5.95 -2.90 38.72
C ALA A 35 -6.36 -1.71 37.86
N TYR A 36 -7.48 -1.09 38.25
CA TYR A 36 -7.81 0.27 37.83
C TYR A 36 -7.00 1.29 38.62
N VAL A 37 -6.52 2.31 37.92
CA VAL A 37 -5.84 3.48 38.48
C VAL A 37 -6.67 4.72 38.16
N GLN A 38 -6.91 5.54 39.17
CA GLN A 38 -7.79 6.70 39.07
C GLN A 38 -7.31 7.67 37.99
N ALA A 39 -8.19 8.02 37.07
CA ALA A 39 -7.97 9.07 36.08
C ALA A 39 -8.56 10.42 36.53
N SER A 40 -8.49 11.43 35.65
CA SER A 40 -9.19 12.70 35.86
C SER A 40 -10.71 12.51 35.82
N SER A 41 -11.48 13.43 36.42
CA SER A 41 -12.93 13.23 36.64
C SER A 41 -13.78 13.03 35.39
N ASP A 42 -13.27 13.40 34.21
CA ASP A 42 -13.95 13.31 32.93
C ASP A 42 -13.40 12.16 32.04
N GLU A 43 -12.49 11.34 32.58
CA GLU A 43 -11.83 10.26 31.88
C GLU A 43 -12.10 8.90 32.53
N ASP A 44 -11.98 7.84 31.73
CA ASP A 44 -12.07 6.48 32.26
C ASP A 44 -10.80 6.14 33.05
N ASP A 45 -10.96 5.38 34.13
CA ASP A 45 -9.83 4.85 34.89
C ASP A 45 -8.83 4.08 34.00
N TYR A 46 -7.55 4.33 34.23
CA TYR A 46 -6.46 3.62 33.55
C TYR A 46 -6.41 2.16 34.02
N ILE A 47 -5.84 1.29 33.18
CA ILE A 47 -5.72 -0.15 33.44
C ILE A 47 -4.24 -0.47 33.54
N CYS A 48 -3.79 -1.10 34.63
CA CYS A 48 -2.38 -1.45 34.81
C CYS A 48 -2.17 -2.87 35.34
N LYS A 49 -0.95 -3.36 35.13
CA LYS A 49 -0.33 -4.42 35.92
C LYS A 49 0.62 -3.77 36.94
N ILE A 50 0.50 -4.14 38.19
CA ILE A 50 1.38 -3.63 39.26
C ILE A 50 2.71 -4.38 39.19
N VAL A 51 3.82 -3.69 38.90
CA VAL A 51 5.14 -4.32 38.74
C VAL A 51 6.08 -4.05 39.91
N GLU A 52 5.88 -2.96 40.65
CA GLU A 52 6.66 -2.64 41.85
C GLU A 52 5.81 -1.95 42.91
N PHE A 53 6.18 -2.12 44.19
CA PHE A 53 5.75 -1.27 45.30
C PHE A 53 6.99 -0.76 46.01
N PHE A 54 7.03 0.53 46.34
CA PHE A 54 8.15 1.10 47.05
C PHE A 54 7.78 2.32 47.90
N GLN A 55 8.59 2.57 48.92
CA GLN A 55 8.59 3.85 49.62
C GLN A 55 9.75 4.68 49.06
N ALA A 56 9.47 5.91 48.65
CA ALA A 56 10.48 6.83 48.15
C ALA A 56 11.32 7.44 49.30
N VAL A 57 12.43 8.09 48.96
CA VAL A 57 13.34 8.72 49.94
C VAL A 57 12.64 9.82 50.76
N ASP A 58 11.64 10.49 50.19
CA ASP A 58 10.80 11.49 50.86
C ASP A 58 9.79 10.88 51.86
N GLY A 59 9.68 9.55 51.90
CA GLY A 59 8.78 8.80 52.78
C GLY A 59 7.40 8.50 52.18
N MET A 60 7.07 9.02 50.99
CA MET A 60 5.82 8.76 50.29
C MET A 60 5.82 7.34 49.70
N GLN A 61 4.63 6.75 49.56
CA GLN A 61 4.43 5.38 49.09
C GLN A 61 3.91 5.36 47.66
N TYR A 62 4.58 4.58 46.82
CA TYR A 62 4.33 4.49 45.40
C TYR A 62 4.19 3.03 44.95
N PHE A 63 3.59 2.88 43.79
CA PHE A 63 3.64 1.67 43.00
C PHE A 63 4.00 2.02 41.55
N THR A 64 4.69 1.12 40.88
CA THR A 64 4.96 1.27 39.44
C THR A 64 3.89 0.51 38.67
N ALA A 65 3.17 1.24 37.83
CA ALA A 65 2.13 0.73 36.95
C ALA A 65 2.73 0.43 35.58
N GLN A 66 2.56 -0.78 35.06
CA GLN A 66 2.78 -1.08 33.65
C GLN A 66 1.43 -1.09 32.92
N TRP A 67 1.27 -0.24 31.92
CA TRP A 67 -0.06 0.09 31.39
C TRP A 67 -0.61 -0.91 30.38
N PHE A 68 -1.93 -1.07 30.43
CA PHE A 68 -2.74 -1.62 29.35
C PHE A 68 -3.50 -0.48 28.66
N TYR A 69 -3.50 -0.51 27.33
CA TYR A 69 -4.27 0.42 26.51
C TYR A 69 -5.55 -0.25 26.04
N ARG A 70 -6.69 0.43 26.21
CA ARG A 70 -7.89 0.10 25.42
C ARG A 70 -7.66 0.58 23.98
N ALA A 71 -8.42 0.05 23.03
CA ALA A 71 -8.31 0.48 21.63
C ALA A 71 -8.37 2.02 21.46
N LYS A 72 -9.29 2.68 22.17
CA LYS A 72 -9.44 4.15 22.17
C LYS A 72 -8.27 4.93 22.77
N ASP A 73 -7.46 4.30 23.62
CA ASP A 73 -6.33 4.95 24.27
C ASP A 73 -5.13 5.02 23.31
N THR A 74 -5.03 4.06 22.40
CA THR A 74 -4.00 3.97 21.35
C THR A 74 -4.15 5.07 20.28
N VAL A 75 -3.35 4.98 19.21
CA VAL A 75 -3.52 5.80 18.02
C VAL A 75 -4.86 5.58 17.29
N ILE A 76 -5.60 4.49 17.55
CA ILE A 76 -6.88 4.19 16.88
C ILE A 76 -7.96 5.22 17.28
N LYS A 77 -7.96 5.70 18.53
CA LYS A 77 -8.92 6.68 19.05
C LYS A 77 -10.37 6.23 18.80
N ALA A 78 -11.19 7.06 18.15
CA ALA A 78 -12.62 6.83 17.94
C ALA A 78 -12.96 5.75 16.89
N HIS A 79 -11.96 4.98 16.43
CA HIS A 79 -12.11 3.92 15.43
C HIS A 79 -12.09 2.51 16.05
N ASP A 80 -12.46 2.40 17.32
CA ASP A 80 -12.45 1.17 18.10
C ASP A 80 -13.68 0.27 17.89
N GLN A 81 -14.65 0.68 17.07
CA GLN A 81 -15.88 -0.10 16.81
C GLN A 81 -15.64 -1.50 16.21
N PHE A 82 -14.45 -1.74 15.65
CA PHE A 82 -14.05 -3.03 15.09
C PHE A 82 -13.38 -3.95 16.12
N ILE A 83 -13.17 -3.47 17.34
CA ILE A 83 -12.39 -4.14 18.38
C ILE A 83 -13.30 -4.38 19.59
N ASP A 84 -13.27 -5.61 20.10
CA ASP A 84 -13.97 -6.00 21.32
C ASP A 84 -13.59 -5.07 22.49
N ASN A 85 -14.58 -4.54 23.19
CA ASN A 85 -14.38 -3.61 24.31
C ASN A 85 -13.65 -4.24 25.51
N LYS A 86 -13.65 -5.57 25.61
CA LYS A 86 -12.86 -6.32 26.60
C LYS A 86 -11.41 -6.57 26.16
N ARG A 87 -11.07 -6.30 24.90
CA ARG A 87 -9.71 -6.47 24.40
C ARG A 87 -8.86 -5.25 24.73
N VAL A 88 -7.80 -5.47 25.49
CA VAL A 88 -6.79 -4.47 25.82
C VAL A 88 -5.43 -4.87 25.26
N PHE A 89 -4.50 -3.94 25.20
CA PHE A 89 -3.16 -4.13 24.64
C PHE A 89 -2.12 -3.83 25.71
N PHE A 90 -1.25 -4.79 25.99
CA PHE A 90 -0.21 -4.60 27.00
C PHE A 90 0.90 -3.69 26.46
N SER A 91 1.52 -2.85 27.29
CA SER A 91 2.57 -1.93 26.85
C SER A 91 3.82 -2.03 27.70
N GLU A 92 4.92 -1.50 27.19
CA GLU A 92 6.19 -1.38 27.90
C GLU A 92 6.27 -0.11 28.75
N ILE A 93 5.32 0.82 28.58
CA ILE A 93 5.28 2.08 29.33
C ILE A 93 4.97 1.80 30.80
N LYS A 94 5.80 2.39 31.66
CA LYS A 94 5.72 2.29 33.11
C LYS A 94 5.80 3.66 33.73
N ASP A 95 4.95 3.90 34.72
CA ASP A 95 4.95 5.16 35.47
C ASP A 95 4.80 4.88 36.97
N ASP A 96 5.46 5.69 37.79
CA ASP A 96 5.35 5.65 39.24
C ASP A 96 4.16 6.48 39.71
N ASN A 97 3.30 5.86 40.51
CA ASN A 97 2.03 6.44 40.93
C ASN A 97 1.89 6.35 42.46
N PRO A 98 1.34 7.38 43.12
CA PRO A 98 1.03 7.29 44.55
C PRO A 98 0.09 6.12 44.84
N LEU A 99 0.30 5.44 45.97
CA LEU A 99 -0.47 4.25 46.36
C LEU A 99 -2.00 4.49 46.36
N GLY A 100 -2.43 5.69 46.73
CA GLY A 100 -3.84 6.09 46.80
C GLY A 100 -4.56 6.21 45.45
N CYS A 101 -3.83 6.10 44.33
CA CYS A 101 -4.44 6.10 43.00
C CYS A 101 -5.06 4.74 42.62
N LEU A 102 -4.78 3.66 43.37
CA LEU A 102 -5.37 2.34 43.12
C LEU A 102 -6.84 2.32 43.49
N VAL A 103 -7.71 2.01 42.51
CA VAL A 103 -9.17 2.03 42.69
C VAL A 103 -9.71 0.64 43.01
N LYS A 104 -9.44 -0.34 42.14
CA LYS A 104 -10.03 -1.68 42.24
C LYS A 104 -9.21 -2.72 41.47
N LYS A 105 -9.10 -3.93 42.01
CA LYS A 105 -8.62 -5.11 41.26
C LYS A 105 -9.55 -5.53 40.13
N ILE A 106 -8.93 -5.99 39.05
CA ILE A 106 -9.57 -6.56 37.87
C ILE A 106 -8.83 -7.83 37.44
N LYS A 107 -9.50 -8.68 36.67
CA LYS A 107 -8.92 -9.91 36.13
C LYS A 107 -8.67 -9.76 34.64
N ILE A 108 -7.39 -9.65 34.26
CA ILE A 108 -6.97 -9.60 32.87
C ILE A 108 -6.26 -10.91 32.49
N VAL A 109 -6.64 -11.50 31.35
CA VAL A 109 -6.08 -12.79 30.90
C VAL A 109 -5.30 -12.63 29.60
N ALA A 110 -4.06 -13.13 29.58
CA ALA A 110 -3.28 -13.27 28.35
C ALA A 110 -3.83 -14.42 27.50
N ILE A 111 -4.05 -14.19 26.21
CA ILE A 111 -4.49 -15.22 25.26
C ILE A 111 -3.43 -15.36 24.16
N PRO A 112 -2.49 -16.32 24.31
CA PRO A 112 -1.52 -16.61 23.26
C PRO A 112 -2.18 -17.05 21.95
N SER A 113 -1.48 -16.81 20.83
CA SER A 113 -2.00 -17.10 19.48
C SER A 113 -2.29 -18.59 19.26
N ASN A 114 -1.50 -19.48 19.87
CA ASN A 114 -1.58 -20.94 19.77
C ASN A 114 -2.74 -21.60 20.56
N VAL A 115 -3.51 -20.84 21.34
CA VAL A 115 -4.63 -21.39 22.12
C VAL A 115 -5.79 -21.82 21.20
N ARG A 116 -6.37 -23.00 21.46
CA ARG A 116 -7.50 -23.53 20.67
C ARG A 116 -8.77 -22.64 20.82
N PRO A 117 -9.58 -22.46 19.77
CA PRO A 117 -10.73 -21.55 19.79
C PRO A 117 -11.74 -21.75 20.95
N PRO A 118 -12.15 -22.98 21.32
CA PRO A 118 -13.10 -23.17 22.43
C PRO A 118 -12.55 -22.70 23.78
N LEU A 119 -11.24 -22.83 23.98
CA LEU A 119 -10.57 -22.38 25.20
C LEU A 119 -10.43 -20.84 25.21
N LYS A 120 -10.17 -20.22 24.05
CA LYS A 120 -10.16 -18.75 23.91
C LYS A 120 -11.49 -18.14 24.36
N GLU A 121 -12.62 -18.70 23.91
CA GLU A 121 -13.94 -18.17 24.25
C GLU A 121 -14.27 -18.29 25.74
N SER A 122 -13.89 -19.41 26.35
CA SER A 122 -14.02 -19.61 27.79
C SER A 122 -13.17 -18.63 28.60
N LEU A 123 -11.92 -18.37 28.18
CA LEU A 123 -11.03 -17.40 28.84
C LEU A 123 -11.58 -15.97 28.75
N ARG A 124 -12.08 -15.57 27.57
CA ARG A 124 -12.72 -14.26 27.36
C ARG A 124 -13.93 -14.06 28.25
N SER A 125 -14.81 -15.07 28.33
CA SER A 125 -16.04 -14.98 29.12
C SER A 125 -15.79 -14.86 30.63
N ASN A 126 -14.71 -15.46 31.13
CA ASN A 126 -14.37 -15.54 32.56
C ASN A 126 -13.39 -14.44 33.03
N SER A 127 -13.21 -13.38 32.26
CA SER A 127 -12.31 -12.26 32.55
C SER A 127 -13.02 -10.91 32.41
N ASP A 128 -12.52 -9.90 33.12
CA ASP A 128 -12.96 -8.52 32.92
C ASP A 128 -12.42 -8.01 31.57
N TYR A 129 -11.14 -8.30 31.31
CA TYR A 129 -10.44 -7.99 30.07
C TYR A 129 -9.53 -9.15 29.62
N TYR A 130 -9.14 -9.13 28.35
CA TYR A 130 -8.10 -10.01 27.83
C TYR A 130 -7.17 -9.26 26.88
N TYR A 131 -5.99 -9.82 26.65
CA TYR A 131 -5.04 -9.29 25.68
C TYR A 131 -4.31 -10.43 24.98
N ASP A 132 -4.04 -10.24 23.69
CA ASP A 132 -3.32 -11.18 22.82
C ASP A 132 -2.21 -10.48 22.02
N MET A 133 -2.07 -9.17 22.22
CA MET A 133 -1.06 -8.32 21.58
C MET A 133 -0.50 -7.30 22.56
N MET A 134 0.72 -6.84 22.27
CA MET A 134 1.29 -5.64 22.86
C MET A 134 1.03 -4.42 21.95
N TYR A 135 0.94 -3.24 22.55
CA TYR A 135 0.95 -1.96 21.87
C TYR A 135 2.22 -1.19 22.21
N LEU A 136 3.01 -0.89 21.18
CA LEU A 136 4.24 -0.12 21.24
C LEU A 136 4.01 1.24 20.58
N LEU A 137 4.40 2.32 21.27
CA LEU A 137 4.30 3.68 20.72
C LEU A 137 5.09 3.87 19.41
N PRO A 138 6.34 3.38 19.28
CA PRO A 138 7.07 3.44 18.02
C PRO A 138 6.31 2.75 16.89
N TYR A 139 6.15 3.46 15.78
CA TYR A 139 5.48 2.98 14.58
C TYR A 139 4.04 2.50 14.81
N SER A 140 3.42 2.93 15.92
CA SER A 140 2.06 2.53 16.31
C SER A 140 1.85 1.03 16.19
N SER A 141 2.77 0.26 16.78
CA SER A 141 2.87 -1.17 16.52
C SER A 141 1.98 -1.98 17.46
N PHE A 142 1.12 -2.80 16.86
CA PHE A 142 0.38 -3.88 17.50
C PHE A 142 1.07 -5.19 17.14
N VAL A 143 1.72 -5.82 18.11
CA VAL A 143 2.54 -7.03 17.90
C VAL A 143 2.00 -8.17 18.75
N SER A 144 2.12 -9.40 18.26
CA SER A 144 1.74 -10.57 19.06
C SER A 144 2.59 -10.68 20.33
N LEU A 145 2.04 -11.35 21.34
CA LEU A 145 2.80 -11.63 22.57
C LEU A 145 4.03 -12.50 22.25
N PRO A 146 5.18 -12.24 22.90
CA PRO A 146 6.35 -13.11 22.79
C PRO A 146 5.97 -14.55 23.14
N GLN A 147 6.49 -15.53 22.41
CA GLN A 147 6.31 -16.92 22.78
C GLN A 147 7.12 -17.21 24.04
N ASP A 148 6.46 -17.57 25.15
CA ASP A 148 7.16 -17.99 26.38
C ASP A 148 8.08 -19.18 26.06
N VAL A 149 9.40 -18.98 26.20
CA VAL A 149 10.43 -20.04 26.09
C VAL A 149 10.35 -21.05 27.25
N SER A 150 9.32 -20.97 28.10
CA SER A 150 9.08 -21.87 29.23
C SER A 150 7.73 -22.55 29.12
N SER A 151 7.64 -23.54 28.24
CA SER A 151 6.70 -24.66 28.40
C SER A 151 7.42 -25.90 27.91
N PRO A 152 7.63 -26.94 28.75
CA PRO A 152 8.23 -28.17 28.27
C PRO A 152 7.27 -28.76 27.24
N ILE A 153 7.70 -28.74 25.98
CA ILE A 153 7.03 -29.47 24.91
C ILE A 153 6.97 -30.92 25.39
N SER A 154 5.76 -31.41 25.67
CA SER A 154 5.54 -32.83 25.81
C SER A 154 5.88 -33.46 24.47
N GLU A 155 7.03 -34.12 24.41
CA GLU A 155 7.39 -35.06 23.37
C GLU A 155 6.35 -36.19 23.33
N SER A 156 5.31 -36.00 22.54
CA SER A 156 4.45 -37.10 22.09
C SER A 156 3.80 -36.71 20.78
N ASP A 157 4.61 -36.68 19.72
CA ASP A 157 4.26 -37.19 18.39
C ASP A 157 5.47 -37.03 17.47
N SER A 158 6.56 -37.70 17.82
CA SER A 158 7.68 -37.96 16.91
C SER A 158 7.62 -39.42 16.49
N THR A 159 6.86 -39.72 15.45
CA THR A 159 6.98 -41.01 14.76
C THR A 159 8.25 -40.97 13.92
N ILE A 160 9.21 -41.75 14.37
CA ILE A 160 10.48 -42.12 13.74
C ILE A 160 10.33 -42.26 12.22
N SER A 161 11.15 -41.53 11.45
CA SER A 161 11.57 -41.93 10.11
C SER A 161 13.10 -41.92 10.11
N SER A 162 13.65 -43.09 9.83
CA SER A 162 15.06 -43.44 9.94
C SER A 162 15.94 -42.78 8.89
N ASP A 163 17.18 -42.49 9.29
CA ASP A 163 18.31 -42.14 8.43
C ASP A 163 18.42 -43.05 7.20
N SER A 164 18.46 -42.43 6.03
CA SER A 164 19.18 -42.96 4.86
C SER A 164 19.52 -41.83 3.90
N ASP A 165 20.83 -41.68 3.69
CA ASP A 165 21.54 -41.08 2.56
C ASP A 165 21.25 -39.62 2.18
N THR A 166 22.26 -38.80 2.47
CA THR A 166 22.52 -37.48 1.90
C THR A 166 22.44 -37.54 0.37
N VAL A 167 21.33 -37.06 -0.17
CA VAL A 167 21.22 -36.61 -1.55
C VAL A 167 20.86 -35.14 -1.48
N ASP A 168 21.74 -34.27 -1.96
CA ASP A 168 21.49 -32.84 -2.15
C ASP A 168 20.30 -32.65 -3.10
N VAL A 169 19.09 -32.67 -2.55
CA VAL A 169 17.89 -32.22 -3.25
C VAL A 169 17.84 -30.71 -3.06
N LYS A 170 18.23 -29.96 -4.09
CA LYS A 170 17.97 -28.51 -4.17
C LYS A 170 16.49 -28.28 -3.83
N GLU A 171 16.20 -27.77 -2.63
CA GLU A 171 14.85 -27.34 -2.26
C GLU A 171 14.37 -26.34 -3.32
N GLN A 172 13.37 -26.74 -4.12
CA GLN A 172 12.70 -25.82 -5.02
C GLN A 172 11.98 -24.79 -4.15
N LYS A 173 12.52 -23.57 -4.09
CA LYS A 173 11.92 -22.44 -3.37
C LYS A 173 10.45 -22.30 -3.75
N LEU A 174 9.56 -22.56 -2.79
CA LEU A 174 8.12 -22.58 -3.01
C LEU A 174 7.62 -21.16 -3.33
N GLU A 175 6.97 -21.01 -4.48
CA GLU A 175 6.42 -19.73 -4.95
C GLU A 175 5.41 -19.15 -3.97
N LYS A 176 5.47 -17.83 -3.74
CA LYS A 176 4.51 -17.08 -2.92
C LYS A 176 3.70 -16.15 -3.82
N ASN A 177 2.38 -16.20 -3.72
CA ASN A 177 1.46 -15.42 -4.54
C ASN A 177 1.12 -14.06 -3.89
N LEU A 178 1.26 -13.02 -4.68
CA LEU A 178 0.88 -11.65 -4.38
C LEU A 178 -0.35 -11.24 -5.20
N LEU A 179 -1.30 -10.57 -4.56
CA LEU A 179 -2.39 -9.82 -5.19
C LEU A 179 -2.11 -8.31 -5.05
N ASP A 180 -2.08 -7.60 -6.18
CA ASP A 180 -1.90 -6.14 -6.22
C ASP A 180 -3.23 -5.43 -6.54
N LEU A 181 -3.78 -4.71 -5.56
CA LEU A 181 -5.02 -3.95 -5.67
C LEU A 181 -4.73 -2.48 -5.95
N TYR A 182 -5.47 -1.87 -6.89
CA TYR A 182 -5.18 -0.52 -7.37
C TYR A 182 -3.76 -0.43 -7.93
N SER A 183 -3.39 -1.46 -8.68
CA SER A 183 -2.01 -1.75 -9.05
C SER A 183 -1.36 -0.64 -9.90
N GLY A 184 -2.16 0.18 -10.58
CA GLY A 184 -1.69 1.12 -11.57
C GLY A 184 -0.87 0.39 -12.63
N CYS A 185 0.31 0.92 -12.93
CA CYS A 185 1.25 0.23 -13.82
C CYS A 185 2.07 -0.85 -13.09
N GLY A 186 1.80 -1.20 -11.84
CA GLY A 186 2.46 -2.31 -11.12
C GLY A 186 3.79 -1.97 -10.47
N ALA A 187 4.08 -0.69 -10.20
CA ALA A 187 5.37 -0.28 -9.63
C ALA A 187 5.64 -0.86 -8.23
N MET A 188 4.61 -0.90 -7.38
CA MET A 188 4.73 -1.42 -6.02
C MET A 188 4.96 -2.93 -6.03
N SER A 189 4.11 -3.70 -6.70
CA SER A 189 4.32 -5.15 -6.84
C SER A 189 5.63 -5.51 -7.53
N THR A 190 6.02 -4.77 -8.58
CA THR A 190 7.35 -4.93 -9.20
C THR A 190 8.47 -4.75 -8.19
N GLY A 191 8.44 -3.67 -7.40
CA GLY A 191 9.44 -3.43 -6.37
C GLY A 191 9.46 -4.52 -5.31
N LEU A 192 8.29 -4.92 -4.79
CA LEU A 192 8.16 -5.98 -3.80
C LEU A 192 8.78 -7.29 -4.28
N CYS A 193 8.45 -7.74 -5.48
CA CYS A 193 8.98 -8.97 -6.05
C CYS A 193 10.51 -8.90 -6.25
N LEU A 194 11.04 -7.77 -6.74
CA LEU A 194 12.48 -7.56 -6.87
C LEU A 194 13.20 -7.57 -5.51
N GLY A 195 12.58 -7.01 -4.48
CA GLY A 195 13.10 -7.00 -3.12
C GLY A 195 13.10 -8.38 -2.49
N ALA A 196 12.00 -9.10 -2.68
CA ALA A 196 11.82 -10.44 -2.15
C ALA A 196 12.81 -11.43 -2.77
N ASP A 197 13.10 -11.29 -4.07
CA ASP A 197 14.09 -12.10 -4.78
C ASP A 197 15.49 -11.95 -4.17
N ILE A 198 15.90 -10.71 -3.82
CA ILE A 198 17.15 -10.45 -3.08
C ILE A 198 17.13 -11.09 -1.69
N GLY A 199 15.97 -11.13 -1.04
CA GLY A 199 15.76 -11.85 0.22
C GLY A 199 15.66 -13.37 0.07
N GLY A 200 15.83 -13.89 -1.15
CA GLY A 200 15.80 -15.31 -1.44
C GLY A 200 14.39 -15.89 -1.58
N VAL A 201 13.33 -15.08 -1.66
CA VAL A 201 11.94 -15.53 -1.78
C VAL A 201 11.41 -15.28 -3.18
N LYS A 202 10.88 -16.33 -3.83
CA LYS A 202 10.18 -16.20 -5.11
C LYS A 202 8.75 -15.69 -4.91
N LEU A 203 8.62 -14.38 -4.72
CA LEU A 203 7.33 -13.68 -4.70
C LEU A 203 6.88 -13.36 -6.13
N VAL A 204 5.66 -13.74 -6.49
CA VAL A 204 5.10 -13.54 -7.83
C VAL A 204 3.77 -12.79 -7.73
N THR A 205 3.65 -11.70 -8.46
CA THR A 205 2.36 -11.00 -8.66
C THR A 205 1.47 -11.90 -9.51
N LYS A 206 0.60 -12.66 -8.85
CA LYS A 206 -0.25 -13.63 -9.54
C LYS A 206 -1.50 -12.97 -10.10
N TRP A 207 -2.04 -12.00 -9.37
CA TRP A 207 -3.22 -11.23 -9.76
C TRP A 207 -2.98 -9.73 -9.55
N ALA A 208 -3.52 -8.93 -10.44
CA ALA A 208 -3.51 -7.48 -10.32
C ALA A 208 -4.85 -6.91 -10.77
N VAL A 209 -5.35 -5.89 -10.05
CA VAL A 209 -6.63 -5.25 -10.33
C VAL A 209 -6.43 -3.74 -10.46
N ASP A 210 -6.89 -3.16 -11.56
CA ASP A 210 -6.94 -1.71 -11.76
C ASP A 210 -8.06 -1.32 -12.74
N LEU A 211 -8.64 -0.13 -12.56
CA LEU A 211 -9.72 0.36 -13.42
C LEU A 211 -9.20 1.01 -14.71
N ASN A 212 -7.93 1.41 -14.79
CA ASN A 212 -7.34 2.03 -15.97
C ASN A 212 -6.75 0.98 -16.92
N GLN A 213 -7.33 0.85 -18.12
CA GLN A 213 -6.89 -0.10 -19.14
C GLN A 213 -5.41 0.07 -19.52
N TYR A 214 -4.91 1.30 -19.68
CA TYR A 214 -3.51 1.54 -20.06
C TYR A 214 -2.53 1.15 -18.96
N ALA A 215 -2.94 1.32 -17.71
CA ALA A 215 -2.17 0.88 -16.56
C ALA A 215 -2.10 -0.66 -16.51
N CYS A 216 -3.24 -1.33 -16.75
CA CYS A 216 -3.33 -2.79 -16.89
C CYS A 216 -2.45 -3.31 -18.03
N ASP A 217 -2.51 -2.69 -19.20
CA ASP A 217 -1.71 -3.07 -20.37
C ASP A 217 -0.21 -2.93 -20.09
N SER A 218 0.19 -1.87 -19.38
CA SER A 218 1.58 -1.67 -18.96
C SER A 218 2.03 -2.76 -17.99
N LEU A 219 1.22 -3.08 -16.97
CA LEU A 219 1.54 -4.14 -16.03
C LEU A 219 1.65 -5.49 -16.75
N LYS A 220 0.67 -5.84 -17.59
CA LYS A 220 0.62 -7.08 -18.36
C LYS A 220 1.79 -7.24 -19.33
N TRP A 221 2.26 -6.13 -19.92
CA TRP A 221 3.44 -6.16 -20.79
C TRP A 221 4.72 -6.51 -20.03
N ASN A 222 4.88 -5.97 -18.82
CA ASN A 222 6.08 -6.19 -18.01
C ASN A 222 6.03 -7.48 -17.17
N HIS A 223 4.84 -8.01 -16.91
CA HIS A 223 4.58 -9.23 -16.14
C HIS A 223 3.51 -10.09 -16.84
N PRO A 224 3.86 -10.76 -17.96
CA PRO A 224 2.93 -11.55 -18.76
C PRO A 224 2.33 -12.76 -18.00
N GLU A 225 2.96 -13.19 -16.91
CA GLU A 225 2.49 -14.25 -16.02
C GLU A 225 1.34 -13.83 -15.10
N THR A 226 1.12 -12.52 -14.91
CA THR A 226 0.11 -11.98 -14.01
C THR A 226 -1.28 -11.99 -14.66
N ALA A 227 -2.28 -12.47 -13.93
CA ALA A 227 -3.68 -12.29 -14.29
C ALA A 227 -4.12 -10.85 -13.99
N VAL A 228 -3.94 -9.95 -14.97
CA VAL A 228 -4.31 -8.53 -14.87
C VAL A 228 -5.76 -8.33 -15.24
N ARG A 229 -6.55 -7.73 -14.34
CA ARG A 229 -7.97 -7.51 -14.50
C ARG A 229 -8.27 -6.01 -14.60
N ASN A 230 -8.89 -5.61 -15.70
CA ASN A 230 -9.35 -4.23 -15.89
C ASN A 230 -10.79 -4.04 -15.39
N GLU A 231 -10.95 -3.89 -14.09
CA GLU A 231 -12.26 -3.73 -13.43
C GLU A 231 -12.12 -2.96 -12.12
N SER A 232 -13.26 -2.57 -11.52
CA SER A 232 -13.23 -1.91 -10.21
C SER A 232 -12.93 -2.92 -9.09
N ALA A 233 -12.32 -2.46 -8.00
CA ALA A 233 -12.07 -3.33 -6.84
C ALA A 233 -13.37 -3.82 -6.18
N ASP A 234 -14.43 -3.02 -6.25
CA ASP A 234 -15.77 -3.38 -5.76
C ASP A 234 -16.34 -4.55 -6.57
N ASP A 235 -16.29 -4.47 -7.90
CA ASP A 235 -16.74 -5.54 -8.80
C ASP A 235 -15.87 -6.80 -8.63
N PHE A 236 -14.55 -6.63 -8.48
CA PHE A 236 -13.66 -7.75 -8.20
C PHE A 236 -14.04 -8.46 -6.89
N LEU A 237 -14.35 -7.75 -5.81
CA LEU A 237 -14.79 -8.37 -4.56
C LEU A 237 -16.08 -9.19 -4.75
N LEU A 238 -17.04 -8.67 -5.51
CA LEU A 238 -18.28 -9.39 -5.82
C LEU A 238 -18.00 -10.62 -6.69
N LEU A 239 -17.13 -10.48 -7.69
CA LEU A 239 -16.66 -11.60 -8.50
C LEU A 239 -16.00 -12.69 -7.65
N LEU A 240 -15.17 -12.34 -6.67
CA LEU A 240 -14.56 -13.32 -5.77
C LEU A 240 -15.59 -14.09 -4.95
N ARG A 241 -16.66 -13.42 -4.51
CA ARG A 241 -17.77 -14.06 -3.78
C ARG A 241 -18.53 -15.03 -4.68
N GLU A 242 -18.86 -14.63 -5.90
CA GLU A 242 -19.54 -15.49 -6.87
C GLU A 242 -18.65 -16.66 -7.32
N TRP A 243 -17.36 -16.39 -7.59
CA TRP A 243 -16.38 -17.41 -7.96
C TRP A 243 -16.26 -18.52 -6.90
N ARG A 244 -16.24 -18.13 -5.62
CA ARG A 244 -16.24 -19.10 -4.51
C ARG A 244 -17.50 -19.97 -4.51
N GLN A 245 -18.67 -19.41 -4.79
CA GLN A 245 -19.92 -20.16 -4.87
C GLN A 245 -19.96 -21.09 -6.09
N LEU A 246 -19.44 -20.65 -7.25
CA LEU A 246 -19.31 -21.49 -8.44
C LEU A 246 -18.39 -22.68 -8.20
N CYS A 247 -17.22 -22.44 -7.59
CA CYS A 247 -16.29 -23.52 -7.24
C CYS A 247 -16.92 -24.52 -6.26
N ALA A 248 -17.74 -24.05 -5.32
CA ALA A 248 -18.50 -24.91 -4.42
C ALA A 248 -19.54 -25.76 -5.17
N SER A 249 -20.31 -25.17 -6.09
CA SER A 249 -21.28 -25.89 -6.92
C SER A 249 -20.66 -26.94 -7.83
N CYS A 250 -19.38 -26.77 -8.21
CA CYS A 250 -18.62 -27.76 -8.96
C CYS A 250 -17.94 -28.82 -8.07
N SER A 251 -18.24 -28.87 -6.76
CA SER A 251 -17.63 -29.78 -5.78
C SER A 251 -16.10 -29.66 -5.69
N LEU A 252 -15.54 -28.50 -6.02
CA LEU A 252 -14.10 -28.24 -5.98
C LEU A 252 -13.62 -27.80 -4.58
N LEU A 253 -14.54 -27.47 -3.68
CA LEU A 253 -14.27 -27.03 -2.31
C LEU A 253 -14.76 -28.08 -1.30
N ARG A 254 -13.94 -28.35 -0.27
CA ARG A 254 -14.21 -29.40 0.75
C ARG A 254 -15.23 -29.02 1.84
N ASN A 255 -15.91 -27.86 1.75
CA ASN A 255 -16.68 -27.28 2.87
C ASN A 255 -18.15 -26.95 2.51
N ASN A 256 -19.01 -26.82 3.53
CA ASN A 256 -20.41 -26.31 3.52
C ASN A 256 -20.53 -24.85 3.02
N THR A 257 -19.99 -24.55 1.84
CA THR A 257 -20.10 -23.25 1.20
C THR A 257 -21.43 -23.21 0.45
N PRO A 258 -22.22 -22.12 0.54
CA PRO A 258 -23.43 -21.98 -0.25
C PRO A 258 -23.12 -22.18 -1.74
N THR A 259 -23.86 -23.08 -2.37
CA THR A 259 -23.78 -23.34 -3.82
C THR A 259 -24.44 -22.18 -4.57
N HIS A 260 -23.82 -21.76 -5.67
CA HIS A 260 -24.39 -20.78 -6.59
C HIS A 260 -25.76 -21.27 -7.10
N SER A 261 -26.78 -20.41 -7.02
CA SER A 261 -28.19 -20.73 -7.34
C SER A 261 -28.37 -21.33 -8.74
N PHE A 262 -27.61 -20.83 -9.71
CA PHE A 262 -27.64 -21.25 -11.11
C PHE A 262 -27.19 -22.71 -11.37
N LEU A 263 -26.26 -23.22 -10.55
CA LEU A 263 -25.70 -24.57 -10.69
C LEU A 263 -26.26 -25.55 -9.65
N LYS A 264 -27.30 -25.17 -8.91
CA LYS A 264 -28.00 -26.12 -8.04
C LYS A 264 -28.56 -27.24 -8.91
N VAL A 265 -28.15 -28.46 -8.59
CA VAL A 265 -28.79 -29.68 -9.09
C VAL A 265 -30.27 -29.53 -8.77
N ARG A 266 -31.14 -29.58 -9.79
CA ARG A 266 -32.54 -29.94 -9.56
C ARG A 266 -32.49 -31.36 -9.02
N ASP A 267 -32.68 -31.52 -7.71
CA ASP A 267 -32.86 -32.85 -7.13
C ASP A 267 -33.99 -33.53 -7.90
N GLU A 268 -33.75 -34.76 -8.37
CA GLU A 268 -34.71 -35.59 -9.12
C GLU A 268 -35.89 -36.09 -8.27
N ASP A 269 -36.35 -35.31 -7.29
CA ASP A 269 -37.38 -35.71 -6.33
C ASP A 269 -38.56 -34.73 -6.17
N ASP A 270 -38.80 -33.85 -7.16
CA ASP A 270 -40.13 -33.23 -7.32
C ASP A 270 -40.88 -33.92 -8.47
N LYS A 271 -41.36 -35.14 -8.18
CA LYS A 271 -42.61 -35.61 -8.78
C LYS A 271 -43.75 -34.84 -8.12
N ASP A 272 -44.10 -33.69 -8.68
CA ASP A 272 -45.43 -33.14 -8.49
C ASP A 272 -46.21 -33.25 -9.79
N ASP A 273 -47.11 -34.24 -9.78
CA ASP A 273 -48.26 -34.34 -10.66
C ASP A 273 -49.06 -33.03 -10.60
N ASN A 274 -49.09 -32.28 -11.70
CA ASN A 274 -50.21 -31.41 -12.02
C ASN A 274 -50.32 -31.28 -13.53
N ASP A 275 -51.03 -32.24 -14.13
CA ASP A 275 -51.79 -32.02 -15.34
C ASP A 275 -52.72 -30.81 -15.11
N ASN A 276 -52.40 -29.68 -15.72
CA ASN A 276 -53.40 -28.70 -16.14
C ASN A 276 -53.01 -28.18 -17.51
N GLU A 277 -53.74 -28.68 -18.50
CA GLU A 277 -53.86 -28.13 -19.83
C GLU A 277 -54.44 -26.71 -19.72
N ASP A 278 -53.59 -25.70 -19.87
CA ASP A 278 -54.04 -24.36 -20.25
C ASP A 278 -53.48 -24.07 -21.65
N GLU A 279 -54.34 -24.27 -22.65
CA GLU A 279 -54.19 -23.76 -24.00
C GLU A 279 -54.21 -22.22 -23.93
N ASP A 280 -53.05 -21.58 -24.12
CA ASP A 280 -53.00 -20.16 -24.45
C ASP A 280 -52.36 -19.99 -25.84
N GLU A 281 -53.24 -19.83 -26.83
CA GLU A 281 -52.91 -19.45 -28.20
C GLU A 281 -52.34 -18.02 -28.24
N GLY A 282 -51.03 -17.91 -28.00
CA GLY A 282 -50.24 -16.70 -28.24
C GLY A 282 -49.61 -16.73 -29.63
N SER A 283 -50.18 -15.99 -30.56
CA SER A 283 -49.72 -15.73 -31.93
C SER A 283 -48.19 -15.68 -32.11
N GLY A 284 -47.67 -16.57 -32.95
CA GLY A 284 -46.30 -16.54 -33.43
C GLY A 284 -46.04 -15.30 -34.30
N ASP A 285 -45.16 -14.44 -33.81
CA ASP A 285 -44.25 -13.67 -34.66
C ASP A 285 -42.93 -14.45 -34.71
N ASP A 286 -42.72 -15.14 -35.82
CA ASP A 286 -41.44 -15.73 -36.22
C ASP A 286 -40.43 -14.61 -36.51
N GLU A 287 -39.83 -14.02 -35.48
CA GLU A 287 -38.48 -13.46 -35.64
C GLU A 287 -37.52 -14.64 -35.62
N GLN A 288 -37.04 -15.02 -36.82
CA GLN A 288 -35.92 -15.95 -37.01
C GLN A 288 -34.67 -15.37 -36.35
N GLY A 289 -34.55 -15.53 -35.04
CA GLY A 289 -33.33 -15.28 -34.29
C GLY A 289 -32.27 -16.27 -34.76
N GLU A 290 -31.16 -15.75 -35.28
CA GLU A 290 -29.99 -16.57 -35.59
C GLU A 290 -29.58 -17.34 -34.32
N ILE A 291 -29.55 -18.67 -34.41
CA ILE A 291 -29.14 -19.54 -33.29
C ILE A 291 -27.61 -19.54 -33.26
N PHE A 292 -27.02 -18.87 -32.27
CA PHE A 292 -25.58 -18.87 -32.06
C PHE A 292 -25.18 -19.99 -31.09
N GLU A 293 -24.26 -20.87 -31.51
CA GLU A 293 -23.72 -21.94 -30.66
C GLU A 293 -22.47 -21.44 -29.92
N VAL A 294 -22.50 -21.49 -28.59
CA VAL A 294 -21.32 -21.25 -27.75
C VAL A 294 -20.26 -22.29 -28.10
N GLU A 295 -19.04 -21.89 -28.43
CA GLU A 295 -17.90 -22.80 -28.60
C GLU A 295 -17.19 -23.01 -27.26
N GLN A 296 -16.77 -21.91 -26.62
CA GLN A 296 -15.97 -21.91 -25.40
C GLN A 296 -16.22 -20.66 -24.56
N LEU A 297 -16.07 -20.77 -23.23
CA LEU A 297 -15.99 -19.64 -22.30
C LEU A 297 -14.52 -19.26 -22.07
N LEU A 298 -14.19 -17.98 -22.16
CA LEU A 298 -12.82 -17.47 -22.17
C LEU A 298 -12.45 -16.73 -20.88
N GLU A 299 -13.35 -15.87 -20.41
CA GLU A 299 -13.15 -14.99 -19.26
C GLU A 299 -14.44 -14.88 -18.44
N ILE A 300 -14.33 -14.39 -17.21
CA ILE A 300 -15.43 -14.13 -16.29
C ILE A 300 -15.22 -12.76 -15.65
N CYS A 301 -16.29 -12.00 -15.44
CA CYS A 301 -16.28 -10.75 -14.69
C CYS A 301 -17.59 -10.55 -13.95
N TYR A 302 -17.59 -9.64 -12.97
CA TYR A 302 -18.80 -9.14 -12.34
C TYR A 302 -18.98 -7.67 -12.73
N GLY A 303 -20.23 -7.22 -12.86
CA GLY A 303 -20.57 -5.84 -13.21
C GLY A 303 -21.39 -5.78 -14.49
N ASP A 304 -21.22 -4.71 -15.27
CA ASP A 304 -21.99 -4.47 -16.49
C ASP A 304 -21.04 -4.17 -17.66
N PRO A 305 -20.34 -5.19 -18.18
CA PRO A 305 -19.35 -5.01 -19.25
C PRO A 305 -19.95 -4.54 -20.58
N LYS A 306 -21.29 -4.57 -20.71
CA LYS A 306 -22.03 -4.10 -21.89
C LYS A 306 -22.61 -2.69 -21.71
N GLU A 307 -22.42 -2.05 -20.55
CA GLU A 307 -22.98 -0.73 -20.20
C GLU A 307 -24.52 -0.63 -20.41
N LYS A 308 -25.25 -1.71 -20.13
CA LYS A 308 -26.72 -1.81 -20.29
C LYS A 308 -27.52 -1.62 -19.00
N ASN A 309 -26.88 -1.16 -17.93
CA ASN A 309 -27.37 -1.07 -16.54
C ASN A 309 -27.87 -2.40 -15.97
N LYS A 310 -27.20 -3.51 -16.28
CA LYS A 310 -27.49 -4.84 -15.71
C LYS A 310 -26.26 -5.40 -15.01
N PRO A 311 -25.99 -5.01 -13.75
CA PRO A 311 -24.87 -5.57 -13.01
C PRO A 311 -25.15 -7.05 -12.68
N GLY A 312 -24.20 -7.92 -12.96
CA GLY A 312 -24.32 -9.34 -12.69
C GLY A 312 -23.05 -10.10 -13.03
N LEU A 313 -23.14 -11.43 -13.06
CA LEU A 313 -22.04 -12.29 -13.46
C LEU A 313 -22.07 -12.50 -14.97
N TYR A 314 -20.96 -12.22 -15.65
CA TYR A 314 -20.82 -12.34 -17.09
C TYR A 314 -19.67 -13.26 -17.47
N PHE A 315 -19.83 -13.99 -18.57
CA PHE A 315 -18.78 -14.77 -19.20
C PHE A 315 -18.48 -14.23 -20.60
N LYS A 316 -17.21 -14.18 -20.97
CA LYS A 316 -16.79 -13.88 -22.34
C LYS A 316 -16.89 -15.15 -23.17
N VAL A 317 -17.68 -15.11 -24.23
CA VAL A 317 -18.06 -16.25 -25.06
C VAL A 317 -17.33 -16.21 -26.40
N ARG A 318 -16.68 -17.30 -26.77
CA ARG A 318 -16.30 -17.61 -28.16
C ARG A 318 -17.46 -18.30 -28.85
N TRP A 319 -17.91 -17.76 -29.97
CA TRP A 319 -18.97 -18.35 -30.79
C TRP A 319 -18.39 -19.28 -31.87
N LYS A 320 -19.06 -20.42 -32.07
CA LYS A 320 -18.60 -21.44 -33.01
C LYS A 320 -18.61 -20.93 -34.45
N GLY A 321 -17.46 -20.99 -35.10
CA GLY A 321 -17.30 -20.52 -36.49
C GLY A 321 -17.00 -19.02 -36.62
N TYR A 322 -16.84 -18.30 -35.51
CA TYR A 322 -16.51 -16.88 -35.47
C TYR A 322 -15.07 -16.63 -34.98
N GLY A 323 -14.50 -15.49 -35.39
CA GLY A 323 -13.16 -15.06 -34.98
C GLY A 323 -13.14 -14.41 -33.58
N GLN A 324 -11.93 -14.12 -33.09
CA GLN A 324 -11.71 -13.45 -31.78
C GLN A 324 -12.39 -12.08 -31.66
N GLU A 325 -12.55 -11.36 -32.78
CA GLU A 325 -13.17 -10.04 -32.84
C GLU A 325 -14.67 -10.07 -32.48
N GLU A 326 -15.29 -11.25 -32.57
CA GLU A 326 -16.71 -11.47 -32.35
C GLU A 326 -17.00 -12.04 -30.94
N ASP A 327 -15.99 -12.12 -30.07
CA ASP A 327 -16.15 -12.60 -28.69
C ASP A 327 -16.98 -11.61 -27.86
N THR A 328 -18.12 -12.04 -27.29
CA THR A 328 -19.04 -11.17 -26.55
C THR A 328 -19.20 -11.56 -25.09
N TRP A 329 -19.50 -10.58 -24.23
CA TRP A 329 -19.81 -10.81 -22.81
C TRP A 329 -21.28 -11.18 -22.61
N GLU A 330 -21.60 -12.42 -22.27
CA GLU A 330 -22.98 -12.85 -22.01
C GLU A 330 -23.26 -13.01 -20.51
N PRO A 331 -24.43 -12.55 -20.02
CA PRO A 331 -24.83 -12.75 -18.62
C PRO A 331 -25.02 -14.24 -18.34
N ILE A 332 -24.78 -14.67 -17.11
CA ILE A 332 -24.94 -16.09 -16.73
C ILE A 332 -26.36 -16.59 -17.03
N GLU A 333 -27.39 -15.76 -16.85
CA GLU A 333 -28.79 -16.08 -17.15
C GLU A 333 -29.04 -16.31 -18.65
N GLY A 334 -28.17 -15.80 -19.53
CA GLY A 334 -28.22 -16.07 -20.97
C GLY A 334 -27.60 -17.41 -21.37
N LEU A 335 -26.99 -18.14 -20.43
CA LEU A 335 -26.21 -19.36 -20.66
C LEU A 335 -26.86 -20.61 -20.06
N ASP A 336 -28.17 -20.60 -19.82
CA ASP A 336 -28.95 -21.71 -19.22
C ASP A 336 -28.68 -23.07 -19.91
N GLY A 337 -28.58 -23.08 -21.24
CA GLY A 337 -28.29 -24.30 -22.01
C GLY A 337 -26.83 -24.78 -21.96
N CYS A 338 -25.93 -24.05 -21.30
CA CYS A 338 -24.48 -24.25 -21.34
C CYS A 338 -23.85 -24.61 -19.98
N GLN A 339 -24.62 -25.17 -19.03
CA GLN A 339 -24.16 -25.50 -17.68
C GLN A 339 -22.87 -26.34 -17.64
N GLU A 340 -22.75 -27.36 -18.50
CA GLU A 340 -21.53 -28.18 -18.57
C GLU A 340 -20.31 -27.37 -19.03
N LYS A 341 -20.48 -26.41 -19.95
CA LYS A 341 -19.38 -25.52 -20.37
C LYS A 341 -18.96 -24.57 -19.25
N ILE A 342 -19.90 -24.12 -18.42
CA ILE A 342 -19.61 -23.33 -17.23
C ILE A 342 -18.83 -24.19 -16.22
N LYS A 343 -19.26 -25.42 -15.94
CA LYS A 343 -18.53 -26.34 -15.04
C LYS A 343 -17.11 -26.61 -15.56
N ASP A 344 -16.95 -26.86 -16.85
CA ASP A 344 -15.64 -27.05 -17.49
C ASP A 344 -14.75 -25.81 -17.35
N PHE A 345 -15.31 -24.63 -17.58
CA PHE A 345 -14.59 -23.37 -17.41
C PHE A 345 -14.16 -23.16 -15.96
N VAL A 346 -15.06 -23.37 -15.00
CA VAL A 346 -14.79 -23.22 -13.56
C VAL A 346 -13.72 -24.23 -13.13
N ALA A 347 -13.81 -25.50 -13.54
CA ALA A 347 -12.81 -26.51 -13.20
C ALA A 347 -11.42 -26.20 -13.77
N LYS A 348 -11.35 -25.74 -15.03
CA LYS A 348 -10.09 -25.30 -15.66
C LYS A 348 -9.54 -24.05 -14.97
N GLY A 349 -10.39 -23.07 -14.69
CA GLY A 349 -10.04 -21.82 -14.03
C GLY A 349 -9.55 -22.02 -12.61
N PHE A 350 -10.19 -22.91 -11.85
CA PHE A 350 -9.77 -23.32 -10.51
C PHE A 350 -8.39 -23.97 -10.54
N LYS A 351 -8.17 -24.91 -11.46
CA LYS A 351 -6.85 -25.56 -11.61
C LYS A 351 -5.74 -24.59 -12.02
N ALA A 352 -6.07 -23.57 -12.82
CA ALA A 352 -5.15 -22.53 -13.26
C ALA A 352 -5.03 -21.35 -12.29
N SER A 353 -5.83 -21.34 -11.21
CA SER A 353 -5.93 -20.25 -10.23
C SER A 353 -6.16 -18.88 -10.89
N ILE A 354 -7.11 -18.79 -11.83
CA ILE A 354 -7.42 -17.54 -12.57
C ILE A 354 -7.98 -16.44 -11.66
N LEU A 355 -8.60 -16.82 -10.55
CA LEU A 355 -9.14 -15.95 -9.51
C LEU A 355 -8.76 -16.53 -8.14
N PRO A 356 -8.31 -15.70 -7.19
CA PRO A 356 -7.88 -16.18 -5.89
C PRO A 356 -9.05 -16.64 -5.03
N LEU A 357 -8.85 -17.72 -4.28
CA LEU A 357 -9.72 -18.12 -3.18
C LEU A 357 -9.05 -17.85 -1.83
N PRO A 358 -9.82 -17.73 -0.73
CA PRO A 358 -9.26 -17.57 0.60
C PRO A 358 -8.21 -18.65 0.92
N GLY A 359 -7.02 -18.22 1.34
CA GLY A 359 -5.86 -19.09 1.59
C GLY A 359 -4.87 -19.24 0.42
N GLU A 360 -5.22 -18.85 -0.81
CA GLU A 360 -4.30 -18.91 -1.96
C GLU A 360 -3.39 -17.68 -2.07
N VAL A 361 -3.82 -16.55 -1.50
CA VAL A 361 -3.09 -15.28 -1.51
C VAL A 361 -2.25 -15.17 -0.24
N GLN A 362 -0.93 -15.16 -0.37
CA GLN A 362 -0.04 -14.98 0.78
C GLN A 362 0.13 -13.50 1.12
N VAL A 363 0.13 -12.62 0.11
CA VAL A 363 0.35 -11.18 0.31
C VAL A 363 -0.68 -10.39 -0.49
N ILE A 364 -1.29 -9.39 0.14
CA ILE A 364 -2.02 -8.32 -0.56
C ILE A 364 -1.23 -7.03 -0.43
N CYS A 365 -0.99 -6.36 -1.55
CA CYS A 365 -0.53 -4.98 -1.55
C CYS A 365 -1.55 -4.07 -2.26
N GLY A 366 -1.62 -2.80 -1.87
CA GLY A 366 -2.44 -1.84 -2.61
C GLY A 366 -2.37 -0.40 -2.11
N GLY A 367 -2.68 0.52 -3.01
CA GLY A 367 -2.73 1.96 -2.75
C GLY A 367 -4.14 2.51 -2.95
N PRO A 368 -5.10 2.24 -2.04
CA PRO A 368 -6.49 2.63 -2.23
C PRO A 368 -6.59 4.16 -2.41
N PRO A 369 -7.21 4.65 -3.50
CA PRO A 369 -7.29 6.08 -3.75
C PRO A 369 -8.16 6.77 -2.70
N CYS A 370 -7.59 7.74 -1.98
CA CYS A 370 -8.28 8.59 -1.02
C CYS A 370 -8.22 10.06 -1.47
N GLN A 371 -8.84 10.36 -2.62
CA GLN A 371 -8.74 11.70 -3.22
C GLN A 371 -9.44 12.77 -2.37
N GLY A 372 -10.37 12.38 -1.51
CA GLY A 372 -11.10 13.28 -0.61
C GLY A 372 -10.18 14.00 0.40
N VAL A 373 -9.06 13.38 0.78
CA VAL A 373 -8.16 13.92 1.83
C VAL A 373 -6.90 14.60 1.29
N SER A 374 -6.54 14.35 0.03
CA SER A 374 -5.34 14.91 -0.61
C SER A 374 -5.31 16.43 -0.56
N GLY A 375 -4.17 17.04 -0.25
CA GLY A 375 -3.96 18.49 -0.28
C GLY A 375 -4.20 19.13 -1.66
N PHE A 376 -4.28 18.34 -2.73
CA PHE A 376 -4.68 18.80 -4.07
C PHE A 376 -6.20 18.95 -4.24
N ASN A 377 -7.01 18.33 -3.38
CA ASN A 377 -8.46 18.49 -3.39
C ASN A 377 -8.85 19.80 -2.66
N ARG A 378 -9.56 20.68 -3.36
CA ARG A 378 -10.01 21.98 -2.84
C ARG A 378 -11.22 21.85 -1.90
N PHE A 379 -12.01 20.80 -2.07
CA PHE A 379 -13.25 20.56 -1.32
C PHE A 379 -13.10 19.27 -0.52
N ARG A 380 -12.67 19.40 0.74
CA ARG A 380 -12.38 18.27 1.63
C ARG A 380 -13.40 18.21 2.76
N ASN A 381 -14.01 17.05 2.96
CA ASN A 381 -14.96 16.82 4.04
C ASN A 381 -14.21 16.41 5.32
N SER A 382 -13.94 17.37 6.21
CA SER A 382 -13.22 17.10 7.46
C SER A 382 -14.09 16.52 8.57
N THR A 383 -15.42 16.62 8.45
CA THR A 383 -16.35 16.17 9.49
C THR A 383 -16.71 14.69 9.37
N ASN A 384 -16.82 14.17 8.14
CA ASN A 384 -17.03 12.75 7.88
C ASN A 384 -16.24 12.30 6.65
N PRO A 385 -14.92 12.06 6.79
CA PRO A 385 -14.06 11.71 5.66
C PRO A 385 -14.49 10.44 4.92
N LEU A 386 -15.02 9.41 5.59
CA LEU A 386 -15.48 8.18 4.93
C LEU A 386 -16.82 8.36 4.20
N GLY A 387 -17.64 9.33 4.61
CA GLY A 387 -18.85 9.70 3.87
C GLY A 387 -18.57 10.33 2.49
N ASP A 388 -17.32 10.69 2.19
CA ASP A 388 -16.90 11.11 0.86
C ASP A 388 -16.69 9.87 -0.02
N SER A 389 -17.47 9.74 -1.09
CA SER A 389 -17.37 8.62 -2.03
C SER A 389 -15.96 8.42 -2.61
N LYS A 390 -15.14 9.48 -2.63
CA LYS A 390 -13.74 9.44 -3.08
C LYS A 390 -12.78 8.74 -2.13
N ASN A 391 -13.24 8.36 -0.93
CA ASN A 391 -12.45 7.64 0.06
C ASN A 391 -12.97 6.21 0.28
N LYS A 392 -14.10 5.83 -0.34
CA LYS A 392 -14.75 4.52 -0.17
C LYS A 392 -13.84 3.34 -0.53
N GLN A 393 -12.90 3.53 -1.44
CA GLN A 393 -11.96 2.49 -1.88
C GLN A 393 -11.05 1.98 -0.75
N LEU A 394 -10.89 2.74 0.34
CA LEU A 394 -10.23 2.25 1.56
C LEU A 394 -11.06 1.17 2.26
N GLU A 395 -12.39 1.31 2.30
CA GLU A 395 -13.29 0.29 2.85
C GLU A 395 -13.24 -0.97 2.00
N THR A 396 -13.37 -0.83 0.67
CA THR A 396 -13.28 -1.93 -0.29
C THR A 396 -11.96 -2.69 -0.18
N PHE A 397 -10.83 -1.99 -0.02
CA PHE A 397 -9.52 -2.62 0.20
C PHE A 397 -9.54 -3.52 1.44
N MET A 398 -10.06 -3.00 2.55
CA MET A 398 -10.14 -3.74 3.81
C MET A 398 -11.13 -4.91 3.73
N ASP A 399 -12.22 -4.78 2.99
CA ASP A 399 -13.20 -5.85 2.77
C ASP A 399 -12.62 -7.01 1.93
N ILE A 400 -11.75 -6.71 0.96
CA ILE A 400 -11.01 -7.73 0.20
C ILE A 400 -9.98 -8.43 1.09
N VAL A 401 -9.26 -7.68 1.93
CA VAL A 401 -8.34 -8.25 2.93
C VAL A 401 -9.10 -9.17 3.89
N GLU A 402 -10.26 -8.75 4.38
CA GLU A 402 -11.11 -9.55 5.28
C GLU A 402 -11.60 -10.84 4.60
N PHE A 403 -12.01 -10.76 3.33
CA PHE A 403 -12.49 -11.91 2.58
C PHE A 403 -11.40 -12.93 2.25
N LEU A 404 -10.24 -12.48 1.77
CA LEU A 404 -9.15 -13.35 1.34
C LEU A 404 -8.24 -13.80 2.48
N ASN A 405 -8.20 -13.02 3.57
CA ASN A 405 -7.41 -13.26 4.77
C ASN A 405 -5.94 -13.64 4.49
N PRO A 406 -5.16 -12.79 3.78
CA PRO A 406 -3.78 -13.09 3.41
C PRO A 406 -2.85 -13.16 4.63
N ARG A 407 -1.69 -13.82 4.49
CA ARG A 407 -0.67 -13.84 5.57
C ARG A 407 -0.13 -12.45 5.89
N PHE A 408 0.08 -11.64 4.85
CA PHE A 408 0.61 -10.28 4.94
C PHE A 408 -0.21 -9.28 4.13
N VAL A 409 -0.27 -8.04 4.62
CA VAL A 409 -0.91 -6.90 3.98
C VAL A 409 0.08 -5.74 3.94
N LEU A 410 0.23 -5.10 2.78
CA LEU A 410 0.92 -3.83 2.63
C LEU A 410 -0.02 -2.79 2.04
N MET A 411 -0.41 -1.80 2.82
CA MET A 411 -1.16 -0.66 2.32
C MET A 411 -0.25 0.56 2.18
N GLU A 412 -0.21 1.17 1.00
CA GLU A 412 0.50 2.43 0.75
C GLU A 412 -0.48 3.59 0.60
N ASN A 413 -0.13 4.78 1.07
CA ASN A 413 -0.91 5.98 0.80
C ASN A 413 -0.12 7.29 0.96
N VAL A 414 -0.76 8.40 0.59
CA VAL A 414 -0.24 9.75 0.84
C VAL A 414 -0.16 10.06 2.33
N VAL A 415 0.78 10.91 2.75
CA VAL A 415 0.93 11.35 4.15
C VAL A 415 -0.30 12.09 4.65
N ASP A 416 -1.11 12.68 3.75
CA ASP A 416 -2.37 13.31 4.15
C ASP A 416 -3.37 12.34 4.80
N LEU A 417 -3.22 11.02 4.59
CA LEU A 417 -3.97 9.98 5.29
C LEU A 417 -3.86 10.10 6.82
N VAL A 418 -2.69 10.52 7.31
CA VAL A 418 -2.36 10.67 8.74
C VAL A 418 -2.29 12.14 9.19
N LYS A 419 -2.53 13.10 8.29
CA LYS A 419 -2.56 14.54 8.61
C LYS A 419 -3.97 15.12 8.59
N PHE A 420 -4.76 14.77 7.59
CA PHE A 420 -6.08 15.34 7.37
C PHE A 420 -7.09 14.81 8.40
N ALA A 421 -7.95 15.68 8.91
CA ALA A 421 -8.97 15.34 9.92
C ALA A 421 -8.39 14.53 11.10
N ASP A 422 -7.26 15.00 11.67
CA ASP A 422 -6.52 14.32 12.74
C ASP A 422 -6.11 12.86 12.41
N GLY A 423 -5.83 12.60 11.12
CA GLY A 423 -5.40 11.30 10.63
C GLY A 423 -6.51 10.24 10.58
N PHE A 424 -7.78 10.66 10.54
CA PHE A 424 -8.97 9.80 10.56
C PHE A 424 -8.84 8.53 9.71
N LEU A 425 -8.49 8.65 8.43
CA LEU A 425 -8.39 7.48 7.53
C LEU A 425 -7.23 6.55 7.91
N GLY A 426 -6.11 7.11 8.40
CA GLY A 426 -4.98 6.32 8.87
C GLY A 426 -5.33 5.52 10.13
N ARG A 427 -6.02 6.17 11.08
CA ARG A 427 -6.52 5.53 12.30
C ARG A 427 -7.57 4.47 12.00
N TYR A 428 -8.48 4.75 11.06
CA TYR A 428 -9.47 3.78 10.56
C TYR A 428 -8.81 2.54 9.98
N ALA A 429 -7.81 2.70 9.10
CA ALA A 429 -7.13 1.58 8.46
C ALA A 429 -6.44 0.66 9.49
N LEU A 430 -5.78 1.27 10.48
CA LEU A 430 -5.16 0.50 11.58
C LEU A 430 -6.22 -0.19 12.46
N GLY A 431 -7.32 0.48 12.76
CA GLY A 431 -8.45 -0.10 13.48
C GLY A 431 -9.08 -1.29 12.78
N ARG A 432 -9.22 -1.25 11.44
CA ARG A 432 -9.69 -2.40 10.63
C ARG A 432 -8.73 -3.58 10.72
N LEU A 433 -7.42 -3.36 10.54
CA LEU A 433 -6.42 -4.44 10.64
C LEU A 433 -6.43 -5.10 12.03
N VAL A 434 -6.38 -4.29 13.09
CA VAL A 434 -6.41 -4.80 14.47
C VAL A 434 -7.73 -5.50 14.79
N GLY A 435 -8.86 -4.97 14.28
CA GLY A 435 -10.18 -5.60 14.40
C GLY A 435 -10.28 -6.95 13.69
N MET A 436 -9.63 -7.10 12.53
CA MET A 436 -9.44 -8.39 11.84
C MET A 436 -8.37 -9.28 12.50
N ASN A 437 -7.86 -8.89 13.67
CA ASN A 437 -6.83 -9.59 14.44
C ASN A 437 -5.46 -9.69 13.75
N TYR A 438 -5.12 -8.76 12.86
CA TYR A 438 -3.76 -8.64 12.34
C TYR A 438 -2.87 -7.93 13.36
N GLN A 439 -1.63 -8.41 13.49
CA GLN A 439 -0.55 -7.55 13.93
C GLN A 439 -0.40 -6.42 12.92
N ALA A 440 -0.12 -5.21 13.37
CA ALA A 440 -0.05 -4.06 12.47
C ALA A 440 0.97 -3.04 12.93
N ARG A 441 1.62 -2.35 11.98
CA ARG A 441 2.47 -1.18 12.25
C ARG A 441 2.43 -0.22 11.08
N MET A 442 2.79 1.04 11.34
CA MET A 442 2.79 2.10 10.34
C MET A 442 4.13 2.83 10.30
N GLY A 443 4.62 3.07 9.09
CA GLY A 443 5.86 3.77 8.83
C GLY A 443 5.69 4.85 7.77
N MET A 444 6.37 5.98 7.95
CA MET A 444 6.50 7.03 6.95
C MET A 444 7.89 6.97 6.32
N MET A 445 7.93 6.64 5.03
CA MET A 445 9.16 6.48 4.27
C MET A 445 9.31 7.61 3.25
N VAL A 446 10.54 8.09 3.07
CA VAL A 446 10.89 9.12 2.07
C VAL A 446 11.64 8.47 0.93
N ALA A 447 11.10 8.55 -0.29
CA ALA A 447 11.69 7.87 -1.45
C ALA A 447 13.16 8.25 -1.73
N GLY A 448 13.54 9.52 -1.50
CA GLY A 448 14.93 9.96 -1.66
C GLY A 448 15.93 9.26 -0.74
N ALA A 449 15.47 8.79 0.43
CA ALA A 449 16.31 8.06 1.39
C ALA A 449 16.72 6.67 0.89
N TYR A 450 16.13 6.24 -0.22
CA TYR A 450 16.39 4.96 -0.89
C TYR A 450 16.95 5.16 -2.31
N GLY A 451 17.67 6.27 -2.51
CA GLY A 451 18.46 6.51 -3.73
C GLY A 451 17.65 7.08 -4.88
N LEU A 452 16.85 8.12 -4.64
CA LEU A 452 16.16 8.87 -5.69
C LEU A 452 16.33 10.38 -5.52
N PRO A 453 16.41 11.15 -6.62
CA PRO A 453 16.46 12.62 -6.59
C PRO A 453 15.07 13.25 -6.37
N GLN A 454 14.37 12.80 -5.31
CA GLN A 454 13.06 13.29 -4.91
C GLN A 454 12.86 13.28 -3.40
N PHE A 455 11.88 14.06 -2.92
CA PHE A 455 11.45 14.07 -1.51
C PHE A 455 9.98 13.62 -1.40
N ARG A 456 9.69 12.44 -1.92
CA ARG A 456 8.33 11.87 -1.90
C ARG A 456 8.14 11.05 -0.63
N ARG A 457 7.49 11.66 0.36
CA ARG A 457 7.07 10.97 1.60
C ARG A 457 5.73 10.26 1.39
N ARG A 458 5.63 9.03 1.89
CA ARG A 458 4.42 8.19 1.87
C ARG A 458 4.26 7.46 3.19
N ALA A 459 3.02 7.15 3.53
CA ALA A 459 2.68 6.30 4.66
C ALA A 459 2.51 4.87 4.14
N SER A 460 3.09 3.92 4.85
CA SER A 460 3.00 2.49 4.56
C SER A 460 2.53 1.79 5.82
N MET A 461 1.56 0.90 5.72
CA MET A 461 1.06 0.09 6.84
C MET A 461 1.28 -1.38 6.54
N TRP A 462 1.93 -2.07 7.47
CA TRP A 462 2.04 -3.52 7.48
C TRP A 462 0.89 -4.11 8.28
N GLY A 463 0.33 -5.19 7.76
CA GLY A 463 -0.48 -6.16 8.50
C GLY A 463 0.15 -7.54 8.38
N ALA A 464 0.17 -8.31 9.46
CA ALA A 464 0.55 -9.72 9.44
C ALA A 464 -0.39 -10.53 10.34
N LEU A 465 -0.74 -11.76 9.93
CA LEU A 465 -1.51 -12.64 10.80
C LEU A 465 -0.76 -12.91 12.13
N PRO A 466 -1.45 -13.24 13.23
CA PRO A 466 -0.79 -13.54 14.52
C PRO A 466 0.16 -14.74 14.50
N SER A 467 0.10 -15.57 13.46
CA SER A 467 1.00 -16.70 13.24
C SER A 467 2.28 -16.32 12.49
N GLU A 468 2.40 -15.07 12.04
CA GLU A 468 3.49 -14.57 11.21
C GLU A 468 4.36 -13.59 12.00
N THR A 469 5.57 -13.33 11.53
CA THR A 469 6.40 -12.24 12.08
C THR A 469 6.07 -10.94 11.35
N LEU A 470 5.67 -9.90 12.08
CA LEU A 470 5.32 -8.60 11.49
C LEU A 470 6.55 -7.96 10.79
N PRO A 471 6.50 -7.64 9.48
CA PRO A 471 7.65 -7.09 8.77
C PRO A 471 8.14 -5.75 9.34
N GLN A 472 9.43 -5.49 9.18
CA GLN A 472 10.11 -4.28 9.67
C GLN A 472 10.11 -3.17 8.60
N TYR A 473 10.46 -1.95 9.01
CA TYR A 473 10.76 -0.88 8.07
C TYR A 473 12.27 -0.77 7.83
N PRO A 474 12.73 -0.91 6.58
CA PRO A 474 14.13 -0.72 6.24
C PRO A 474 14.59 0.70 6.52
N LEU A 475 15.74 0.86 7.15
CA LEU A 475 16.34 2.15 7.45
C LEU A 475 16.85 2.86 6.17
N PRO A 476 16.95 4.20 6.19
CA PRO A 476 17.55 4.98 5.11
C PRO A 476 18.92 4.47 4.66
N THR A 477 19.19 4.56 3.36
CA THR A 477 20.49 4.22 2.75
C THR A 477 21.23 5.43 2.19
N HIS A 478 20.49 6.52 1.95
CA HIS A 478 21.01 7.75 1.38
C HIS A 478 20.61 8.96 2.23
N ASN A 479 21.48 9.97 2.24
CA ASN A 479 21.13 11.31 2.70
C ASN A 479 19.99 11.88 1.83
N VAL A 480 19.23 12.81 2.40
CA VAL A 480 18.10 13.46 1.72
C VAL A 480 18.09 14.96 1.94
N VAL A 481 17.67 15.68 0.91
CA VAL A 481 17.33 17.10 1.03
C VAL A 481 15.96 17.21 1.70
N VAL A 482 15.94 17.41 3.02
CA VAL A 482 14.70 17.46 3.83
C VAL A 482 13.79 18.59 3.38
N ARG A 483 12.49 18.29 3.22
CA ARG A 483 11.44 19.29 2.92
C ARG A 483 10.14 19.04 3.70
N GLY A 484 9.51 20.13 4.13
CA GLY A 484 8.17 20.12 4.72
C GLY A 484 8.12 19.64 6.17
N GLU A 485 6.98 19.91 6.82
CA GLU A 485 6.78 19.65 8.26
C GLU A 485 6.28 18.22 8.54
N MET A 486 6.66 17.71 9.72
CA MET A 486 6.19 16.43 10.24
C MET A 486 4.83 16.59 10.94
N PRO A 487 3.87 15.66 10.76
CA PRO A 487 2.72 15.59 11.66
C PRO A 487 3.21 15.18 13.05
N LYS A 488 3.07 16.08 14.04
CA LYS A 488 3.46 15.82 15.43
C LYS A 488 2.85 14.53 16.00
N ALA A 489 1.56 14.30 15.74
CA ALA A 489 0.84 13.12 16.22
C ALA A 489 1.40 11.77 15.73
N PHE A 490 2.24 11.77 14.70
CA PHE A 490 2.82 10.57 14.09
C PHE A 490 4.34 10.65 13.96
N GLU A 491 5.01 11.48 14.75
CA GLU A 491 6.47 11.64 14.69
C GLU A 491 7.23 10.32 14.94
N PHE A 492 6.74 9.49 15.87
CA PHE A 492 7.27 8.15 16.15
C PHE A 492 7.05 7.12 15.03
N ASN A 493 6.39 7.50 13.94
CA ASN A 493 6.19 6.63 12.78
C ASN A 493 7.18 6.95 11.64
N VAL A 494 8.09 7.90 11.81
CA VAL A 494 9.08 8.25 10.79
C VAL A 494 10.19 7.21 10.76
N VAL A 495 10.41 6.62 9.58
CA VAL A 495 11.50 5.67 9.38
C VAL A 495 12.80 6.46 9.20
N ALA A 496 13.58 6.54 10.27
CA ALA A 496 14.86 7.23 10.33
C ALA A 496 15.79 6.56 11.36
N TYR A 497 17.08 6.85 11.28
CA TYR A 497 18.01 6.53 12.37
C TYR A 497 17.74 7.44 13.57
N ASP A 498 18.09 6.96 14.76
CA ASP A 498 18.12 7.77 15.98
C ASP A 498 19.04 8.98 15.78
N GLU A 499 18.60 10.17 16.22
CA GLU A 499 19.36 11.42 16.12
C GLU A 499 20.69 11.35 16.89
N ALA A 500 20.79 10.50 17.91
CA ALA A 500 22.02 10.27 18.67
C ALA A 500 23.07 9.43 17.91
N LEU A 501 22.67 8.71 16.85
CA LEU A 501 23.55 7.84 16.08
C LEU A 501 24.16 8.59 14.88
N THR A 502 25.49 8.59 14.80
CA THR A 502 26.19 9.04 13.59
C THR A 502 26.33 7.86 12.64
N VAL A 503 25.63 7.91 11.50
CA VAL A 503 25.63 6.84 10.49
C VAL A 503 26.14 7.39 9.17
N GLU A 504 27.04 6.64 8.51
CA GLU A 504 27.55 6.99 7.19
C GLU A 504 26.57 6.51 6.11
N LEU A 505 25.80 7.44 5.53
CA LEU A 505 24.87 7.18 4.43
C LEU A 505 25.49 7.58 3.09
N LYS A 506 25.02 6.94 2.00
CA LYS A 506 25.36 7.37 0.64
C LYS A 506 24.90 8.82 0.42
N ARG A 507 25.63 9.57 -0.41
CA ARG A 507 25.22 10.96 -0.75
C ARG A 507 23.82 10.99 -1.36
N GLU A 508 23.13 12.10 -1.17
CA GLU A 508 21.87 12.39 -1.86
C GLU A 508 22.08 12.44 -3.39
N LEU A 509 21.02 12.08 -4.12
CA LEU A 509 21.00 12.14 -5.58
C LEU A 509 20.32 13.43 -6.06
N PHE A 510 20.81 13.95 -7.18
CA PHE A 510 20.23 15.10 -7.87
C PHE A 510 19.78 14.75 -9.28
N LEU A 511 19.09 15.68 -9.95
CA LEU A 511 18.58 15.50 -11.31
C LEU A 511 19.65 15.03 -12.29
N LYS A 512 20.88 15.57 -12.19
CA LYS A 512 22.02 15.15 -13.02
C LYS A 512 22.34 13.66 -12.89
N ASP A 513 22.18 13.10 -11.70
CA ASP A 513 22.48 11.70 -11.44
C ASP A 513 21.47 10.79 -12.15
N ALA A 514 20.26 11.27 -12.43
CA ALA A 514 19.21 10.49 -13.08
C ALA A 514 19.16 10.61 -14.61
N ILE A 515 19.30 11.82 -15.15
CA ILE A 515 18.91 12.07 -16.56
C ILE A 515 20.01 12.63 -17.47
N SER A 516 21.22 12.93 -16.97
CA SER A 516 22.30 13.58 -17.75
C SER A 516 22.88 12.79 -18.93
N ALA A 517 22.61 11.49 -19.03
CA ALA A 517 23.03 10.63 -20.14
C ALA A 517 21.90 10.34 -21.14
N LEU A 518 20.70 10.93 -20.97
CA LEU A 518 19.62 10.77 -21.94
C LEU A 518 19.87 11.64 -23.18
N PRO A 519 19.54 11.12 -24.38
CA PRO A 519 19.72 11.87 -25.62
C PRO A 519 18.80 13.09 -25.65
N PRO A 520 19.17 14.20 -26.33
CA PRO A 520 18.28 15.32 -26.49
C PRO A 520 17.08 14.96 -27.39
N VAL A 521 15.91 15.49 -27.06
CA VAL A 521 14.67 15.32 -27.84
C VAL A 521 13.90 16.63 -27.91
N GLU A 522 13.14 16.81 -28.99
CA GLU A 522 12.28 17.97 -29.18
C GLU A 522 11.00 17.90 -28.33
N HIS A 523 10.27 19.02 -28.23
CA HIS A 523 9.05 19.13 -27.43
C HIS A 523 7.88 18.25 -27.91
N ASP A 524 7.95 17.69 -29.11
CA ASP A 524 6.90 16.92 -29.79
C ASP A 524 7.36 15.53 -30.25
N GLU A 525 8.42 14.99 -29.64
CA GLU A 525 9.02 13.68 -29.97
C GLU A 525 7.98 12.54 -30.06
N PRO A 526 7.76 11.95 -31.26
CA PRO A 526 6.78 10.89 -31.44
C PRO A 526 7.31 9.48 -31.15
N THR A 527 8.63 9.27 -31.12
CA THR A 527 9.26 7.95 -31.14
C THR A 527 9.16 7.26 -29.79
N ASP A 528 8.53 6.08 -29.79
CA ASP A 528 8.29 5.30 -28.56
C ASP A 528 9.54 4.60 -28.05
N GLU A 529 10.39 4.15 -28.97
CA GLU A 529 11.60 3.36 -28.72
C GLU A 529 12.77 3.97 -29.50
N MET A 530 13.85 4.30 -28.81
CA MET A 530 15.06 4.83 -29.43
C MET A 530 16.31 4.19 -28.83
N PRO A 531 17.46 4.16 -29.53
CA PRO A 531 18.69 3.67 -28.93
C PRO A 531 19.24 4.66 -27.90
N TYR A 532 19.95 4.14 -26.89
CA TYR A 532 20.86 4.99 -26.13
C TYR A 532 22.00 5.49 -27.02
N ILE A 533 22.36 6.76 -26.87
CA ILE A 533 23.50 7.36 -27.57
C ILE A 533 24.74 7.38 -26.68
N ASP A 534 24.56 7.68 -25.40
CA ASP A 534 25.62 7.80 -24.41
C ASP A 534 25.67 6.60 -23.45
N GLU A 535 26.85 6.31 -22.92
CA GLU A 535 27.02 5.44 -21.76
C GLU A 535 26.51 6.09 -20.46
N PRO A 536 26.16 5.30 -19.43
CA PRO A 536 25.77 5.83 -18.12
C PRO A 536 26.87 6.72 -17.52
N LYS A 537 26.51 7.90 -17.03
CA LYS A 537 27.41 8.89 -16.41
C LYS A 537 27.40 8.86 -14.88
N SER A 538 26.55 8.04 -14.27
CA SER A 538 26.42 7.90 -12.82
C SER A 538 26.13 6.45 -12.42
N ALA A 539 26.41 6.09 -11.16
CA ALA A 539 26.04 4.78 -10.60
C ALA A 539 24.52 4.53 -10.68
N PHE A 540 23.71 5.57 -10.48
CA PHE A 540 22.26 5.49 -10.62
C PHE A 540 21.85 5.15 -12.06
N GLN A 541 22.45 5.81 -13.06
CA GLN A 541 22.14 5.53 -14.47
C GLN A 541 22.60 4.13 -14.90
N HIS A 542 23.72 3.66 -14.36
CA HIS A 542 24.17 2.29 -14.58
C HIS A 542 23.15 1.30 -14.00
N PHE A 543 22.76 1.51 -12.73
CA PHE A 543 21.78 0.70 -12.03
C PHE A 543 20.43 0.65 -12.77
N ILE A 544 19.87 1.81 -13.14
CA ILE A 544 18.53 1.89 -13.74
C ILE A 544 18.48 1.32 -15.16
N ARG A 545 19.60 1.33 -15.89
CA ARG A 545 19.75 0.73 -17.23
C ARG A 545 20.07 -0.76 -17.19
N SER A 546 20.48 -1.29 -16.05
CA SER A 546 20.84 -2.70 -15.92
C SER A 546 19.60 -3.58 -16.03
N ARG A 547 19.71 -4.65 -16.81
CA ARG A 547 18.72 -5.73 -16.88
C ARG A 547 18.92 -6.69 -15.70
N ARG A 548 17.95 -7.59 -15.49
CA ARG A 548 18.03 -8.62 -14.44
C ARG A 548 19.26 -9.51 -14.54
N ASN A 549 19.79 -9.72 -15.75
CA ASN A 549 21.01 -10.50 -16.01
C ASN A 549 22.32 -9.67 -15.90
N GLY A 550 22.26 -8.45 -15.37
CA GLY A 550 23.42 -7.56 -15.22
C GLY A 550 23.87 -6.84 -16.50
N THR A 551 23.32 -7.17 -17.67
CA THR A 551 23.67 -6.48 -18.93
C THR A 551 22.99 -5.12 -19.05
N LEU A 552 23.65 -4.16 -19.70
CA LEU A 552 23.04 -2.85 -19.96
C LEU A 552 22.00 -2.94 -21.08
N GLY A 553 20.83 -2.34 -20.84
CA GLY A 553 19.80 -2.18 -21.86
C GLY A 553 20.27 -1.26 -23.00
N SER A 554 19.96 -1.67 -24.24
CA SER A 554 20.26 -0.92 -25.46
C SER A 554 19.12 -0.04 -25.96
N VAL A 555 17.88 -0.34 -25.55
CA VAL A 555 16.66 0.37 -25.97
C VAL A 555 16.18 1.30 -24.86
N LEU A 556 15.86 2.54 -25.23
CA LEU A 556 15.27 3.58 -24.40
C LEU A 556 13.79 3.72 -24.77
N TYR A 557 12.90 3.36 -23.84
CA TYR A 557 11.45 3.48 -24.00
C TYR A 557 10.95 4.82 -23.45
N ASP A 558 9.85 5.32 -23.98
CA ASP A 558 9.07 6.43 -23.39
C ASP A 558 9.83 7.76 -23.24
N HIS A 559 10.90 7.99 -24.00
CA HIS A 559 11.64 9.25 -23.93
C HIS A 559 10.97 10.37 -24.72
N ARG A 560 9.71 10.64 -24.34
CA ARG A 560 8.80 11.57 -25.01
C ARG A 560 8.22 12.57 -24.00
N PRO A 561 8.28 13.88 -24.26
CA PRO A 561 7.65 14.89 -23.43
C PRO A 561 6.15 15.04 -23.73
N LEU A 562 5.43 15.74 -22.85
CA LEU A 562 4.12 16.28 -23.19
C LEU A 562 4.27 17.29 -24.33
N ARG A 563 3.61 17.03 -25.46
CA ARG A 563 3.51 17.99 -26.55
C ARG A 563 2.78 19.24 -26.07
N LEU A 564 3.53 20.32 -25.91
CA LEU A 564 2.97 21.62 -25.54
C LEU A 564 2.16 22.18 -26.72
N ASN A 565 1.12 22.95 -26.41
CA ASN A 565 0.51 23.79 -27.44
C ASN A 565 1.48 24.90 -27.84
N GLU A 566 1.25 25.49 -29.02
CA GLU A 566 2.14 26.52 -29.58
C GLU A 566 2.36 27.70 -28.63
N ASP A 567 1.32 28.16 -27.92
CA ASP A 567 1.43 29.28 -26.99
C ASP A 567 2.35 28.94 -25.80
N ASP A 568 2.20 27.75 -25.23
CA ASP A 568 3.02 27.29 -24.11
C ASP A 568 4.45 26.99 -24.54
N TYR A 569 4.65 26.45 -25.74
CA TYR A 569 5.99 26.24 -26.30
C TYR A 569 6.72 27.58 -26.49
N GLN A 570 6.06 28.59 -27.08
CA GLN A 570 6.62 29.93 -27.22
C GLN A 570 6.99 30.57 -25.87
N ARG A 571 6.22 30.31 -24.81
CA ARG A 571 6.56 30.75 -23.44
C ARG A 571 7.81 30.04 -22.95
N VAL A 572 7.87 28.71 -23.07
CA VAL A 572 8.99 27.89 -22.61
C VAL A 572 10.31 28.31 -23.28
N CYS A 573 10.29 28.56 -24.59
CA CYS A 573 11.45 29.06 -25.33
C CYS A 573 12.00 30.40 -24.82
N GLN A 574 11.17 31.20 -24.14
CA GLN A 574 11.57 32.49 -23.55
C GLN A 574 12.05 32.36 -22.10
N ILE A 575 11.91 31.19 -21.46
CA ILE A 575 12.41 30.96 -20.11
C ILE A 575 13.93 30.75 -20.16
N PRO A 576 14.74 31.57 -19.46
CA PRO A 576 16.20 31.45 -19.47
C PRO A 576 16.68 30.04 -19.05
N LYS A 577 17.78 29.60 -19.65
CA LYS A 577 18.45 28.30 -19.33
C LYS A 577 19.43 28.49 -18.16
N ARG A 578 18.90 28.79 -16.98
CA ARG A 578 19.68 28.98 -15.74
C ARG A 578 18.89 28.49 -14.52
N LYS A 579 19.60 28.15 -13.45
CA LYS A 579 19.00 27.75 -12.17
C LYS A 579 18.01 28.79 -11.65
N GLY A 580 16.83 28.33 -11.23
CA GLY A 580 15.76 29.18 -10.66
C GLY A 580 14.93 29.96 -11.69
N ALA A 581 15.22 29.84 -12.99
CA ALA A 581 14.45 30.53 -14.02
C ALA A 581 12.98 30.06 -14.05
N ASN A 582 12.06 31.01 -14.20
CA ASN A 582 10.62 30.76 -14.21
C ASN A 582 9.86 31.87 -14.94
N PHE A 583 8.52 31.84 -14.91
CA PHE A 583 7.68 32.86 -15.57
C PHE A 583 7.98 34.31 -15.16
N ARG A 584 8.59 34.55 -13.98
CA ARG A 584 8.99 35.89 -13.51
C ARG A 584 10.12 36.51 -14.34
N ASP A 585 10.84 35.69 -15.11
CA ASP A 585 11.88 36.15 -16.04
C ASP A 585 11.32 36.59 -17.40
N LEU A 586 10.02 36.40 -17.64
CA LEU A 586 9.39 36.84 -18.89
C LEU A 586 9.30 38.38 -18.95
N PRO A 587 9.40 38.97 -20.16
CA PRO A 587 9.25 40.42 -20.35
C PRO A 587 7.94 40.97 -19.77
N GLY A 588 8.02 42.15 -19.16
CA GLY A 588 6.87 42.84 -18.56
C GLY A 588 6.45 42.32 -17.18
N VAL A 589 7.30 41.53 -16.52
CA VAL A 589 7.08 41.05 -15.15
C VAL A 589 8.05 41.72 -14.18
N ARG A 590 7.51 42.21 -13.05
CA ARG A 590 8.25 42.83 -11.94
C ARG A 590 7.92 42.12 -10.63
N VAL A 591 8.91 41.99 -9.75
CA VAL A 591 8.72 41.45 -8.39
C VAL A 591 8.85 42.58 -7.37
N ARG A 592 7.82 42.76 -6.54
CA ARG A 592 7.81 43.77 -5.45
C ARG A 592 8.67 43.32 -4.26
N ALA A 593 8.96 44.26 -3.36
CA ALA A 593 9.74 44.00 -2.14
C ALA A 593 9.15 42.92 -1.22
N ASN A 594 7.83 42.73 -1.22
CA ASN A 594 7.13 41.67 -0.49
C ASN A 594 7.09 40.32 -1.25
N ASN A 595 7.91 40.16 -2.30
CA ASN A 595 8.00 38.97 -3.14
C ASN A 595 6.72 38.63 -3.96
N THR A 596 5.79 39.57 -4.10
CA THR A 596 4.63 39.41 -4.99
C THR A 596 4.94 39.90 -6.39
N VAL A 597 4.51 39.14 -7.40
CA VAL A 597 4.65 39.49 -8.81
C VAL A 597 3.58 40.48 -9.27
N GLU A 598 3.95 41.41 -10.15
CA GLU A 598 3.04 42.30 -10.87
C GLU A 598 3.47 42.47 -12.32
N LEU A 599 2.55 42.92 -13.16
CA LEU A 599 2.89 43.36 -14.52
C LEU A 599 3.48 44.77 -14.45
N ASP A 600 4.54 45.00 -15.22
CA ASP A 600 5.17 46.31 -15.32
C ASP A 600 4.22 47.29 -16.05
N PRO A 601 3.75 48.37 -15.41
CA PRO A 601 2.83 49.32 -16.03
C PRO A 601 3.47 50.09 -17.19
N ASP A 602 4.81 50.17 -17.24
CA ASP A 602 5.55 50.91 -18.26
C ASP A 602 5.84 50.05 -19.51
N VAL A 603 5.55 48.75 -19.45
CA VAL A 603 5.77 47.79 -20.55
C VAL A 603 4.43 47.34 -21.10
N GLU A 604 4.19 47.60 -22.39
CA GLU A 604 3.00 47.07 -23.05
C GLU A 604 2.98 45.54 -22.97
N ARG A 605 1.80 44.98 -22.71
CA ARG A 605 1.62 43.55 -22.49
C ARG A 605 2.05 42.75 -23.73
N VAL A 606 3.21 42.10 -23.63
CA VAL A 606 3.75 41.24 -24.69
C VAL A 606 2.79 40.08 -24.96
N LYS A 607 2.59 39.78 -26.24
CA LYS A 607 1.70 38.71 -26.73
C LYS A 607 2.50 37.65 -27.47
N VAL A 608 2.02 36.41 -27.39
CA VAL A 608 2.45 35.31 -28.27
C VAL A 608 1.81 35.45 -29.66
N ALA A 609 2.25 34.66 -30.64
CA ALA A 609 1.79 34.77 -32.02
C ALA A 609 0.26 34.63 -32.18
N SER A 610 -0.41 33.89 -31.29
CA SER A 610 -1.87 33.75 -31.27
C SER A 610 -2.63 34.99 -30.77
N GLY A 611 -1.92 36.05 -30.34
CA GLY A 611 -2.51 37.25 -29.74
C GLY A 611 -2.83 37.13 -28.25
N LYS A 612 -2.66 35.95 -27.64
CA LYS A 612 -2.77 35.78 -26.19
C LYS A 612 -1.58 36.40 -25.45
N PRO A 613 -1.73 36.75 -24.17
CA PRO A 613 -0.61 37.22 -23.36
C PRO A 613 0.54 36.22 -23.28
N LEU A 614 1.78 36.73 -23.36
CA LEU A 614 2.98 35.95 -23.08
C LEU A 614 2.96 35.46 -21.63
N VAL A 615 2.69 36.36 -20.69
CA VAL A 615 2.54 36.04 -19.26
C VAL A 615 1.06 35.76 -18.95
N PRO A 616 0.69 34.51 -18.59
CA PRO A 616 -0.70 34.18 -18.29
C PRO A 616 -1.19 34.83 -16.98
N ASP A 617 -2.44 35.28 -16.95
CA ASP A 617 -3.03 35.94 -15.77
C ASP A 617 -3.05 35.04 -14.52
N TYR A 618 -3.25 33.74 -14.71
CA TYR A 618 -3.23 32.78 -13.60
C TYR A 618 -1.87 32.72 -12.92
N ALA A 619 -0.77 32.93 -13.65
CA ALA A 619 0.58 32.84 -13.09
C ALA A 619 0.85 34.01 -12.13
N ILE A 620 0.31 35.20 -12.45
CA ILE A 620 0.39 36.39 -11.60
C ILE A 620 -0.37 36.22 -10.28
N THR A 621 -1.50 35.50 -10.31
CA THR A 621 -2.37 35.33 -9.13
C THR A 621 -2.07 34.05 -8.33
N PHE A 622 -1.27 33.13 -8.89
CA PHE A 622 -0.97 31.84 -8.26
C PHE A 622 -0.24 32.02 -6.92
N VAL A 623 -0.78 31.38 -5.87
CA VAL A 623 -0.33 31.55 -4.47
C VAL A 623 -0.24 33.04 -4.09
N ARG A 624 -1.30 33.80 -4.41
CA ARG A 624 -1.38 35.25 -4.15
C ARG A 624 -0.18 36.02 -4.75
N GLY A 625 0.35 35.53 -5.88
CA GLY A 625 1.48 36.11 -6.62
C GLY A 625 2.86 35.85 -6.04
N THR A 626 3.00 35.04 -5.00
CA THR A 626 4.30 34.75 -4.35
C THR A 626 5.03 33.54 -4.94
N SER A 627 4.38 32.77 -5.82
CA SER A 627 4.97 31.55 -6.36
C SER A 627 6.06 31.80 -7.41
N THR A 628 7.03 30.88 -7.44
CA THR A 628 8.05 30.75 -8.50
C THR A 628 7.82 29.51 -9.36
N LYS A 629 6.73 28.76 -9.15
CA LYS A 629 6.49 27.47 -9.82
C LYS A 629 6.09 27.55 -11.29
N PRO A 630 5.18 28.45 -11.73
CA PRO A 630 4.73 28.48 -13.13
C PRO A 630 5.89 28.63 -14.12
N PHE A 631 5.90 27.80 -15.16
CA PHE A 631 6.97 27.72 -16.17
C PHE A 631 8.37 27.64 -15.58
N GLY A 632 8.51 27.01 -14.42
CA GLY A 632 9.80 26.87 -13.73
C GLY A 632 10.68 25.82 -14.40
N ARG A 633 11.97 26.17 -14.55
CA ARG A 633 13.02 25.29 -15.05
C ARG A 633 13.77 24.62 -13.91
N LEU A 634 13.90 23.30 -13.99
CA LEU A 634 14.72 22.54 -13.07
C LEU A 634 16.20 22.74 -13.39
N TRP A 635 17.07 22.46 -12.43
CA TRP A 635 18.51 22.45 -12.63
C TRP A 635 19.19 21.16 -12.17
N TRP A 636 20.40 20.94 -12.68
CA TRP A 636 21.17 19.70 -12.53
C TRP A 636 21.46 19.30 -11.08
N ASP A 637 21.59 20.29 -10.17
CA ASP A 637 21.86 20.12 -8.74
C ASP A 637 20.59 20.28 -7.88
N GLU A 638 19.41 20.10 -8.48
CA GLU A 638 18.13 20.13 -7.79
C GLU A 638 17.49 18.73 -7.74
N ILE A 639 16.48 18.61 -6.89
CA ILE A 639 15.60 17.44 -6.81
C ILE A 639 14.21 17.82 -7.36
N VAL A 640 13.44 16.82 -7.79
CA VAL A 640 12.01 17.00 -8.04
C VAL A 640 11.27 16.56 -6.78
N PRO A 641 10.67 17.48 -5.97
CA PRO A 641 10.15 17.12 -4.66
C PRO A 641 9.16 15.94 -4.71
N THR A 642 8.20 15.99 -5.63
CA THR A 642 7.26 14.90 -5.89
C THR A 642 6.99 14.87 -7.39
N VAL A 643 7.28 13.75 -8.05
CA VAL A 643 6.79 13.47 -9.41
C VAL A 643 5.27 13.31 -9.35
N VAL A 644 4.55 14.03 -10.20
CA VAL A 644 3.07 14.08 -10.21
C VAL A 644 2.51 13.55 -11.53
N THR A 645 1.19 13.37 -11.58
CA THR A 645 0.47 12.74 -12.70
C THR A 645 0.33 13.61 -13.95
N ARG A 646 0.67 14.89 -13.85
CA ARG A 646 0.47 15.90 -14.89
C ARG A 646 1.78 16.55 -15.25
N ALA A 647 1.98 16.81 -16.54
CA ALA A 647 3.24 17.37 -17.04
C ALA A 647 3.11 18.82 -17.54
N GLU A 648 1.93 19.45 -17.41
CA GLU A 648 1.75 20.84 -17.83
C GLU A 648 2.62 21.80 -16.98
N PRO A 649 3.32 22.78 -17.58
CA PRO A 649 4.22 23.68 -16.86
C PRO A 649 3.51 24.78 -16.06
N HIS A 650 2.18 24.76 -15.99
CA HIS A 650 1.38 25.90 -15.52
C HIS A 650 1.51 26.19 -14.01
N ASN A 651 1.78 25.18 -13.19
CA ASN A 651 1.80 25.33 -11.72
C ASN A 651 2.93 24.53 -11.04
N GLN A 652 3.97 24.17 -11.79
CA GLN A 652 5.06 23.32 -11.34
C GLN A 652 6.37 23.61 -12.07
N VAL A 653 7.48 23.30 -11.41
CA VAL A 653 8.83 23.38 -11.96
C VAL A 653 9.14 22.04 -12.62
N ILE A 654 9.06 21.98 -13.95
CA ILE A 654 9.15 20.73 -14.73
C ILE A 654 9.87 20.91 -16.07
N LEU A 655 10.32 22.11 -16.42
CA LEU A 655 11.06 22.30 -17.66
C LEU A 655 12.45 21.67 -17.54
N HIS A 656 12.91 21.03 -18.62
CA HIS A 656 14.24 20.42 -18.70
C HIS A 656 15.33 21.49 -18.49
N PRO A 657 16.48 21.19 -17.86
CA PRO A 657 17.50 22.21 -17.57
C PRO A 657 18.03 22.97 -18.79
N GLU A 658 18.15 22.32 -19.94
CA GLU A 658 18.82 22.89 -21.13
C GLU A 658 17.97 22.86 -22.42
N GLN A 659 16.84 22.15 -22.40
CA GLN A 659 16.00 21.91 -23.57
C GLN A 659 14.66 22.63 -23.38
N ASP A 660 14.06 23.12 -24.46
CA ASP A 660 12.83 23.93 -24.41
C ASP A 660 11.58 23.05 -24.41
N ARG A 661 11.55 22.11 -23.47
CA ARG A 661 10.47 21.14 -23.26
C ARG A 661 10.28 20.85 -21.76
N VAL A 662 9.17 20.21 -21.44
CA VAL A 662 8.98 19.59 -20.12
C VAL A 662 9.82 18.31 -20.01
N LEU A 663 10.03 17.81 -18.79
CA LEU A 663 10.64 16.50 -18.59
C LEU A 663 9.83 15.40 -19.28
N THR A 664 10.49 14.44 -19.93
CA THR A 664 9.86 13.31 -20.62
C THR A 664 9.22 12.33 -19.64
N ILE A 665 8.37 11.42 -20.16
CA ILE A 665 7.83 10.31 -19.38
C ILE A 665 8.98 9.49 -18.77
N ARG A 666 9.98 9.09 -19.58
CA ARG A 666 11.15 8.33 -19.10
C ARG A 666 11.99 9.05 -18.04
N GLU A 667 12.18 10.36 -18.18
CA GLU A 667 12.85 11.17 -17.15
C GLU A 667 12.08 11.09 -15.82
N ASN A 668 10.76 11.24 -15.85
CA ASN A 668 9.91 11.07 -14.66
C ASN A 668 9.92 9.63 -14.13
N ALA A 669 9.95 8.62 -15.00
CA ALA A 669 10.02 7.22 -14.61
C ALA A 669 11.33 6.92 -13.86
N ARG A 670 12.47 7.46 -14.33
CA ARG A 670 13.75 7.38 -13.61
C ARG A 670 13.71 8.10 -12.26
N LEU A 671 13.10 9.28 -12.18
CA LEU A 671 12.91 9.99 -10.91
C LEU A 671 12.08 9.16 -9.90
N GLN A 672 11.22 8.26 -10.40
CA GLN A 672 10.41 7.32 -9.62
C GLN A 672 11.08 5.95 -9.43
N GLY A 673 12.28 5.76 -9.99
CA GLY A 673 13.12 4.57 -9.84
C GLY A 673 12.67 3.37 -10.67
N PHE A 674 11.83 3.57 -11.68
CA PHE A 674 11.51 2.51 -12.65
C PHE A 674 12.76 2.09 -13.39
N PRO A 675 13.05 0.78 -13.47
CA PRO A 675 14.06 0.28 -14.39
C PRO A 675 13.77 0.74 -15.83
N ASP A 676 14.80 1.04 -16.60
CA ASP A 676 14.63 1.57 -17.96
C ASP A 676 14.01 0.56 -18.92
N TYR A 677 14.08 -0.73 -18.62
CA TYR A 677 13.39 -1.78 -19.38
C TYR A 677 11.87 -1.79 -19.12
N TYR A 678 11.38 -1.08 -18.10
CA TYR A 678 9.96 -1.06 -17.76
C TYR A 678 9.19 -0.20 -18.76
N LYS A 679 8.39 -0.82 -19.62
CA LYS A 679 7.67 -0.14 -20.71
C LYS A 679 6.29 0.33 -20.25
N LEU A 680 5.91 1.55 -20.63
CA LEU A 680 4.58 2.09 -20.38
C LEU A 680 3.77 2.13 -21.68
N THR A 681 2.46 1.94 -21.58
CA THR A 681 1.53 1.90 -22.71
C THR A 681 0.47 3.00 -22.59
N GLY A 682 -0.28 3.22 -23.69
CA GLY A 682 -1.32 4.24 -23.77
C GLY A 682 -0.83 5.64 -24.19
N PRO A 683 -1.74 6.63 -24.23
CA PRO A 683 -1.44 8.02 -24.58
C PRO A 683 -0.41 8.66 -23.64
N ILE A 684 0.29 9.70 -24.13
CA ILE A 684 1.33 10.42 -23.36
C ILE A 684 0.84 10.83 -21.96
N LYS A 685 -0.36 11.42 -21.86
CA LYS A 685 -0.93 11.86 -20.58
C LYS A 685 -1.16 10.68 -19.62
N GLU A 686 -1.66 9.56 -20.11
CA GLU A 686 -1.88 8.34 -19.32
C GLU A 686 -0.57 7.80 -18.76
N ARG A 687 0.50 7.79 -19.56
CA ARG A 687 1.83 7.36 -19.11
C ARG A 687 2.40 8.26 -18.01
N TYR A 688 2.20 9.57 -18.08
CA TYR A 688 2.52 10.48 -16.96
C TYR A 688 1.70 10.18 -15.71
N MET A 689 0.40 9.88 -15.86
CA MET A 689 -0.45 9.51 -14.73
C MET A 689 0.02 8.22 -14.07
N GLN A 690 0.36 7.19 -14.85
CA GLN A 690 0.91 5.93 -14.34
C GLN A 690 2.18 6.15 -13.52
N VAL A 691 3.15 6.93 -14.02
CA VAL A 691 4.40 7.25 -13.29
C VAL A 691 4.14 8.10 -12.05
N GLY A 692 3.25 9.09 -12.14
CA GLY A 692 2.93 9.98 -11.02
C GLY A 692 2.22 9.25 -9.87
N ASN A 693 1.30 8.34 -10.19
CA ASN A 693 0.56 7.54 -9.21
C ASN A 693 1.42 6.46 -8.55
N ALA A 694 2.34 5.86 -9.30
CA ALA A 694 3.19 4.77 -8.83
C ALA A 694 3.88 5.02 -7.48
N VAL A 695 4.01 3.96 -6.68
CA VAL A 695 4.97 3.93 -5.57
C VAL A 695 6.39 3.94 -6.15
N ALA A 696 7.33 4.61 -5.47
CA ALA A 696 8.72 4.60 -5.90
C ALA A 696 9.29 3.17 -5.81
N VAL A 697 9.76 2.62 -6.92
CA VAL A 697 10.19 1.21 -7.01
C VAL A 697 11.29 0.86 -5.98
N PRO A 698 12.29 1.71 -5.70
CA PRO A 698 13.27 1.44 -4.63
C PRO A 698 12.67 1.31 -3.23
N VAL A 699 11.61 2.08 -2.91
CA VAL A 699 10.90 1.96 -1.63
C VAL A 699 10.19 0.61 -1.55
N ALA A 700 9.46 0.25 -2.60
CA ALA A 700 8.82 -1.06 -2.67
C ALA A 700 9.84 -2.21 -2.65
N ARG A 701 11.04 -2.02 -3.23
CA ARG A 701 12.13 -3.01 -3.19
C ARG A 701 12.66 -3.25 -1.78
N VAL A 702 12.93 -2.20 -1.01
CA VAL A 702 13.41 -2.40 0.38
C VAL A 702 12.32 -3.04 1.24
N LEU A 703 11.05 -2.67 1.03
CA LEU A 703 9.90 -3.30 1.71
C LEU A 703 9.75 -4.77 1.31
N GLY A 704 9.98 -5.11 0.03
CA GLY A 704 9.97 -6.48 -0.47
C GLY A 704 11.04 -7.34 0.17
N TYR A 705 12.23 -6.78 0.41
CA TYR A 705 13.29 -7.47 1.14
C TYR A 705 12.88 -7.75 2.59
N SER A 706 12.32 -6.76 3.29
CA SER A 706 11.81 -6.99 4.65
C SER A 706 10.66 -8.00 4.69
N LEU A 707 9.79 -8.01 3.68
CA LEU A 707 8.71 -8.98 3.55
C LEU A 707 9.25 -10.40 3.33
N ALA A 708 10.32 -10.56 2.53
CA ALA A 708 10.97 -11.86 2.36
C ALA A 708 11.54 -12.40 3.66
N LEU A 709 12.23 -11.56 4.45
CA LEU A 709 12.71 -11.98 5.77
C LEU A 709 11.55 -12.44 6.67
N ALA A 710 10.41 -11.74 6.64
CA ALA A 710 9.23 -12.15 7.40
C ALA A 710 8.62 -13.46 6.88
N LEU A 711 8.53 -13.66 5.56
CA LEU A 711 8.02 -14.87 4.94
C LEU A 711 8.86 -16.12 5.27
N GLU A 712 10.17 -15.95 5.45
CA GLU A 712 11.12 -16.99 5.85
C GLU A 712 11.30 -17.11 7.38
N GLY A 713 10.60 -16.29 8.17
CA GLY A 713 10.72 -16.31 9.64
C GLY A 713 12.05 -15.77 10.17
N LEU A 714 12.80 -15.03 9.35
CA LEU A 714 14.09 -14.39 9.68
C LEU A 714 13.94 -12.94 10.16
N SER A 715 12.73 -12.39 10.15
CA SER A 715 12.46 -11.04 10.66
C SER A 715 12.59 -10.99 12.19
N GLU A 716 13.11 -9.88 12.71
CA GLU A 716 13.14 -9.63 14.15
C GLU A 716 11.87 -8.91 14.62
N GLU A 717 11.61 -8.91 15.94
CA GLU A 717 10.44 -8.25 16.54
C GLU A 717 10.53 -6.71 16.54
N LYS A 718 11.75 -6.15 16.50
CA LYS A 718 12.00 -4.70 16.47
C LYS A 718 11.38 -4.04 15.22
N PRO A 719 11.03 -2.75 15.24
CA PRO A 719 10.32 -2.12 14.12
C PRO A 719 11.19 -1.80 12.89
N LEU A 720 12.52 -1.74 13.05
CA LEU A 720 13.46 -1.24 12.04
C LEU A 720 14.46 -2.30 11.59
N LEU A 721 14.75 -2.31 10.28
CA LEU A 721 15.70 -3.23 9.64
C LEU A 721 16.87 -2.45 9.05
N SER A 722 18.10 -2.85 9.37
CA SER A 722 19.29 -2.40 8.63
C SER A 722 19.46 -3.27 7.39
N LEU A 723 19.51 -2.65 6.21
CA LEU A 723 19.74 -3.37 4.97
C LEU A 723 21.20 -3.83 4.86
N PRO A 724 21.47 -4.92 4.12
CA PRO A 724 22.84 -5.33 3.82
C PRO A 724 23.66 -4.21 3.17
N PRO A 725 24.99 -4.20 3.34
CA PRO A 725 25.85 -3.23 2.68
C PRO A 725 25.66 -3.29 1.16
N ASN A 726 25.75 -2.13 0.51
CA ASN A 726 25.57 -1.98 -0.93
C ASN A 726 24.20 -2.37 -1.51
N PHE A 727 23.15 -2.51 -0.69
CA PHE A 727 21.80 -2.79 -1.19
C PHE A 727 21.33 -1.75 -2.24
N PRO A 728 20.70 -2.18 -3.36
CA PRO A 728 20.61 -3.57 -3.83
C PRO A 728 21.94 -4.04 -4.45
N CYS A 729 22.44 -5.21 -4.03
CA CYS A 729 23.63 -5.82 -4.62
C CYS A 729 23.26 -6.45 -5.97
N LEU A 730 23.60 -5.80 -7.09
CA LEU A 730 23.36 -6.37 -8.43
C LEU A 730 24.49 -7.34 -8.88
N GLU A 731 25.61 -7.37 -8.17
CA GLU A 731 26.82 -8.11 -8.58
C GLU A 731 26.74 -9.62 -8.29
N GLU A 732 25.87 -10.06 -7.37
CA GLU A 732 25.79 -11.48 -6.95
C GLU A 732 24.80 -12.34 -7.76
N LEU A 733 24.00 -11.76 -8.65
CA LEU A 733 23.03 -12.51 -9.47
C LEU A 733 23.65 -13.15 -10.73
N GLY A 734 24.94 -12.93 -11.00
CA GLY A 734 25.64 -13.39 -12.20
C GLY A 734 26.56 -14.61 -12.03
N SER A 735 26.70 -15.20 -10.84
CA SER A 735 27.73 -16.23 -10.57
C SER A 735 27.20 -17.65 -10.39
N ASN A 736 26.06 -18.00 -11.00
CA ASN A 736 25.53 -19.38 -11.02
C ASN A 736 25.58 -20.04 -12.41
N GLU A 737 26.56 -19.67 -13.25
CA GLU A 737 27.01 -20.56 -14.33
C GLU A 737 28.32 -21.21 -13.86
N GLU A 738 28.18 -22.35 -13.16
CA GLU A 738 29.29 -23.28 -12.96
C GLU A 738 29.77 -23.75 -14.33
N SER A 739 31.04 -23.43 -14.60
CA SER A 739 31.85 -24.05 -15.64
C SER A 739 31.80 -25.56 -15.50
N ILE A 740 31.08 -26.22 -16.42
CA ILE A 740 31.25 -27.64 -16.69
C ILE A 740 32.42 -27.74 -17.68
N ASP A 741 33.60 -28.06 -17.17
CA ASP A 741 34.68 -28.68 -17.94
C ASP A 741 34.28 -30.11 -18.37
#